data_AF-A0A7T4DI03-F1
#
_entry.id   AF-A0A7T4DI03-F1
#
_cell.length_a   1.000
_cell.length_b   1.000
_cell.length_c   1.000
_cell.angle_alpha   90.00
_cell.angle_beta   90.00
_cell.angle_gamma   90.00
#
_symmetry.space_group_name_H-M   'P 1'
#
loop_
_entity.id
_entity.type
_entity.pdbx_description
1 polymer ?
#
loop_
_entity_poly.entity_id
_entity_poly.type
_entity_poly.pdbx_seq_one_letter_code
_entity_poly.pdbx_strand_id
1 'polypeptide(L)'
;MTGSAGHGTSVPTGTGMTAHRVASRADLRTFIDLGPRIAALRGETERAVPLFAADIAQWQSGTGWFAEAVELWLVRNSAGTPVGRVMCHRSRLLAERISDGPIAEAPETLFFGALEAADETALTAIIALIDERAHHLGAARVFGPVSPLPNVTGGLVTAGHDHPGFFDTAWNPAFFAPAFRAAGFREWGPAQTWEVAVGEVPHARATATAWAAHGLRRRPVSRWGLRSFAGRMLPALNAAFAALPYYTPISPAQLRSQMAGMAALMDPSLIVDVVGETEADDAPSRCFALVIPDPAPVLRRHGGRLGPAAIADLLRHRSRLRDAVLIIQGTDPRFQGTGLLSLVLGDVYAGLAAGGYRRLRVTFIAEDNPASAAVFAKAGGTPLHSLCFLDRHRAASTAADPAVGPAVPASATALPVTAERPPAQPLTAAPAPAVPAAAAATAATATVAVTSAEPIPAEPTSAEPTSAEPSTQSATVAPATPAARIDAALLTDLFATAGRSPSAHNTQPWVPRIVRIADDGTSAEVALTVDPARTLPVGDPRSEDLHLSIGCWVEALSIAAAEAGLDTAVTSVDGWGPSLDVRLRVTVSADPGDRRGLRDTASGDDREVPAGGHRDWPSFTTADLRHRQVDRGPLSRDDTAFAEAVGHADAALAGSRARLVEIPDDEWTALLTRATRHSFADPAVFAETLTWLRFDPADPAYRQDGLSAACLRIPTAAARLAGVLNRPRLRPFLARGLATVLAPAGWVDGLRDRLRGPRRGSGLPLVGHEPADPAPIDDSTTADDPATSSARTGAPHHVVLAVTEDKDDAAREIALGRDLLRTWLLLDRAGLRVDVHSEIKDCPATHARLRDRLGDGPTTRPLAAFSIGRSTTPVPRSARR
;
A
#
# COMPACT_ATOMS: atom_id res chain seq x y z
N MET A 1 -27.06 29.96 -13.67
CA MET A 1 -26.74 29.01 -14.76
C MET A 1 -26.48 27.66 -14.13
N THR A 2 -27.46 26.77 -14.26
CA THR A 2 -27.48 25.40 -13.73
C THR A 2 -26.49 24.53 -14.51
N GLY A 3 -25.45 24.04 -13.84
CA GLY A 3 -24.47 23.11 -14.40
C GLY A 3 -24.94 21.66 -14.28
N SER A 4 -25.40 21.10 -15.40
CA SER A 4 -25.78 19.70 -15.62
C SER A 4 -24.71 18.69 -15.17
N ALA A 5 -25.17 17.54 -14.69
CA ALA A 5 -24.41 16.33 -14.43
C ALA A 5 -23.34 16.04 -15.50
N GLY A 6 -22.09 15.85 -15.06
CA GLY A 6 -20.93 15.58 -15.90
C GLY A 6 -21.07 14.27 -16.66
N HIS A 7 -21.51 14.38 -17.92
CA HIS A 7 -21.24 13.40 -18.96
C HIS A 7 -19.71 13.28 -19.12
N GLY A 8 -19.22 12.05 -19.34
CA GLY A 8 -17.80 11.73 -19.41
C GLY A 8 -17.00 12.71 -20.27
N THR A 9 -15.90 13.21 -19.71
CA THR A 9 -14.98 14.14 -20.35
C THR A 9 -14.40 13.50 -21.62
N SER A 10 -14.99 13.84 -22.76
CA SER A 10 -14.44 13.53 -24.08
C SER A 10 -13.40 14.57 -24.44
N VAL A 11 -12.21 14.11 -24.79
CA VAL A 11 -11.05 14.93 -25.08
C VAL A 11 -10.78 14.89 -26.59
N PRO A 12 -10.80 16.02 -27.32
CA PRO A 12 -10.40 16.07 -28.71
C PRO A 12 -8.88 15.95 -28.84
N THR A 13 -8.40 15.05 -29.70
CA THR A 13 -6.96 14.72 -29.83
C THR A 13 -6.24 15.49 -30.96
N GLY A 14 -6.87 16.52 -31.54
CA GLY A 14 -6.29 17.32 -32.64
C GLY A 14 -6.28 16.64 -34.02
N THR A 15 -6.57 15.34 -34.12
CA THR A 15 -6.59 14.55 -35.37
C THR A 15 -8.00 14.29 -35.92
N GLY A 16 -9.03 14.96 -35.36
CA GLY A 16 -10.44 14.63 -35.61
C GLY A 16 -10.93 13.37 -34.88
N MET A 17 -10.09 12.76 -34.02
CA MET A 17 -10.45 11.67 -33.13
C MET A 17 -10.76 12.17 -31.71
N THR A 18 -11.58 11.41 -30.99
CA THR A 18 -11.96 11.71 -29.60
C THR A 18 -11.49 10.62 -28.65
N ALA A 19 -10.88 11.01 -27.55
CA ALA A 19 -10.56 10.13 -26.43
C ALA A 19 -11.61 10.26 -25.33
N HIS A 20 -11.94 9.17 -24.64
CA HIS A 20 -12.80 9.22 -23.45
C HIS A 20 -12.29 8.23 -22.41
N ARG A 21 -12.48 8.59 -21.15
CA ARG A 21 -12.10 7.76 -20.01
C ARG A 21 -13.08 6.59 -19.90
N VAL A 22 -12.55 5.39 -19.63
CA VAL A 22 -13.34 4.21 -19.31
C VAL A 22 -14.04 4.45 -17.97
N ALA A 23 -15.37 4.52 -17.99
CA ALA A 23 -16.19 4.78 -16.80
C ALA A 23 -17.25 3.71 -16.57
N SER A 24 -17.66 2.98 -17.62
CA SER A 24 -18.69 1.95 -17.54
C SER A 24 -18.13 0.54 -17.71
N ARG A 25 -18.94 -0.47 -17.34
CA ARG A 25 -18.65 -1.89 -17.64
C ARG A 25 -18.59 -2.16 -19.15
N ALA A 26 -19.35 -1.42 -19.96
CA ALA A 26 -19.34 -1.53 -21.41
C ALA A 26 -18.04 -0.99 -22.00
N ASP A 27 -17.54 0.14 -21.47
CA ASP A 27 -16.24 0.70 -21.87
C ASP A 27 -15.11 -0.25 -21.48
N LEU A 28 -15.14 -0.81 -20.27
CA LEU A 28 -14.12 -1.76 -19.82
C LEU A 28 -14.09 -3.01 -20.70
N ARG A 29 -15.26 -3.54 -21.08
CA ARG A 29 -15.35 -4.64 -22.03
C ARG A 29 -14.78 -4.26 -23.38
N THR A 30 -15.12 -3.07 -23.88
CA THR A 30 -14.58 -2.52 -25.14
C THR A 30 -13.06 -2.40 -25.07
N PHE A 31 -12.51 -1.88 -23.97
CA PHE A 31 -11.09 -1.74 -23.74
C PHE A 31 -10.38 -3.09 -23.77
N ILE A 32 -10.91 -4.11 -23.08
CA ILE A 32 -10.34 -5.47 -23.07
C ILE A 32 -10.38 -6.09 -24.47
N ASP A 33 -11.52 -6.02 -25.16
CA ASP A 33 -11.74 -6.67 -26.46
C ASP A 33 -11.01 -5.95 -27.62
N LEU A 34 -10.59 -4.70 -27.41
CA LEU A 34 -9.98 -3.89 -28.46
C LEU A 34 -8.64 -4.44 -28.96
N GLY A 35 -7.76 -4.90 -28.07
CA GLY A 35 -6.44 -5.43 -28.46
C GLY A 35 -6.54 -6.61 -29.43
N PRO A 36 -7.23 -7.71 -29.06
CA PRO A 36 -7.46 -8.84 -29.96
C PRO A 36 -8.15 -8.44 -31.28
N ARG A 37 -9.09 -7.48 -31.23
CA ARG A 37 -9.77 -6.97 -32.42
C ARG A 37 -8.83 -6.22 -33.36
N ILE A 38 -8.00 -5.32 -32.84
CA ILE A 38 -7.00 -4.58 -33.64
C ILE A 38 -5.99 -5.55 -34.24
N ALA A 39 -5.50 -6.51 -33.46
CA ALA A 39 -4.59 -7.54 -33.96
C ALA A 39 -5.21 -8.36 -35.11
N ALA A 40 -6.50 -8.72 -34.99
CA ALA A 40 -7.22 -9.43 -36.06
C ALA A 40 -7.39 -8.58 -37.32
N LEU A 41 -7.76 -7.31 -37.18
CA LEU A 41 -7.91 -6.38 -38.30
C LEU A 41 -6.61 -6.21 -39.09
N ARG A 42 -5.47 -6.38 -38.44
CA ARG A 42 -4.14 -6.25 -39.04
C ARG A 42 -3.51 -7.56 -39.47
N GLY A 43 -4.19 -8.70 -39.28
CA GLY A 43 -3.63 -10.01 -39.60
C GLY A 43 -2.50 -10.45 -38.67
N GLU A 44 -2.46 -9.95 -37.44
CA GLU A 44 -1.36 -10.11 -36.48
C GLU A 44 -1.77 -10.91 -35.24
N THR A 45 -2.93 -11.57 -35.28
CA THR A 45 -3.44 -12.38 -34.16
C THR A 45 -2.43 -13.42 -33.66
N GLU A 46 -1.66 -14.03 -34.58
CA GLU A 46 -0.64 -15.02 -34.23
C GLU A 46 0.64 -14.42 -33.63
N ARG A 47 0.79 -13.10 -33.64
CA ARG A 47 1.96 -12.40 -33.09
C ARG A 47 1.64 -11.69 -31.77
N ALA A 48 0.45 -11.13 -31.63
CA ALA A 48 0.04 -10.36 -30.45
C ALA A 48 0.07 -11.18 -29.14
N VAL A 49 0.36 -10.52 -28.03
CA VAL A 49 0.32 -11.10 -26.67
C VAL A 49 -0.75 -10.38 -25.88
N PRO A 50 -1.93 -11.00 -25.66
CA PRO A 50 -3.01 -10.33 -24.96
C PRO A 50 -2.70 -10.23 -23.46
N LEU A 51 -2.89 -9.03 -22.89
CA LEU A 51 -2.93 -8.83 -21.44
C LEU A 51 -4.11 -9.59 -20.82
N PHE A 52 -3.98 -9.96 -19.56
CA PHE A 52 -5.07 -10.62 -18.85
C PHE A 52 -6.24 -9.67 -18.60
N ALA A 53 -7.43 -10.10 -19.00
CA ALA A 53 -8.65 -9.34 -18.77
C ALA A 53 -8.92 -9.08 -17.28
N ALA A 54 -8.50 -10.02 -16.41
CA ALA A 54 -8.62 -9.89 -14.96
C ALA A 54 -7.74 -8.77 -14.41
N ASP A 55 -6.50 -8.63 -14.90
CA ASP A 55 -5.58 -7.59 -14.47
C ASP A 55 -6.09 -6.20 -14.90
N ILE A 56 -6.53 -6.07 -16.16
CA ILE A 56 -7.16 -4.83 -16.65
C ILE A 56 -8.37 -4.45 -15.79
N ALA A 57 -9.20 -5.41 -15.43
CA ALA A 57 -10.37 -5.17 -14.57
C ALA A 57 -9.96 -4.72 -13.16
N GLN A 58 -8.92 -5.32 -12.57
CA GLN A 58 -8.37 -4.93 -11.27
C GLN A 58 -7.75 -3.53 -11.30
N TRP A 59 -7.05 -3.17 -12.38
CA TRP A 59 -6.52 -1.82 -12.56
C TRP A 59 -7.63 -0.77 -12.63
N GLN A 60 -8.71 -1.05 -13.37
CA GLN A 60 -9.85 -0.14 -13.47
C GLN A 60 -10.62 0.00 -12.15
N SER A 61 -10.76 -1.08 -11.38
CA SER A 61 -11.50 -1.07 -10.11
C SER A 61 -10.67 -0.59 -8.91
N GLY A 62 -9.33 -0.60 -9.02
CA GLY A 62 -8.43 -0.37 -7.90
C GLY A 62 -8.45 -1.48 -6.85
N THR A 63 -8.86 -2.71 -7.22
CA THR A 63 -8.96 -3.86 -6.29
C THR A 63 -7.81 -4.86 -6.45
N GLY A 64 -6.72 -4.45 -7.11
CA GLY A 64 -5.55 -5.28 -7.36
C GLY A 64 -4.42 -5.03 -6.37
N TRP A 65 -3.27 -5.67 -6.60
CA TRP A 65 -2.05 -5.42 -5.82
C TRP A 65 -1.42 -4.05 -6.09
N PHE A 66 -1.76 -3.43 -7.22
CA PHE A 66 -1.26 -2.13 -7.63
C PHE A 66 -2.12 -1.04 -6.99
N ALA A 67 -1.55 -0.35 -6.00
CA ALA A 67 -2.28 0.58 -5.14
C ALA A 67 -2.58 1.94 -5.81
N GLU A 68 -1.85 2.28 -6.87
CA GLU A 68 -1.91 3.60 -7.48
C GLU A 68 -3.07 3.70 -8.49
N ALA A 69 -3.64 4.89 -8.60
CA ALA A 69 -4.79 5.12 -9.47
C ALA A 69 -4.41 4.94 -10.94
N VAL A 70 -5.22 4.15 -11.65
CA VAL A 70 -5.08 3.91 -13.08
C VAL A 70 -6.21 4.58 -13.85
N GLU A 71 -5.86 5.21 -14.97
CA GLU A 71 -6.80 5.70 -15.96
C GLU A 71 -6.73 4.86 -17.22
N LEU A 72 -7.84 4.25 -17.62
CA LEU A 72 -7.97 3.59 -18.90
C LEU A 72 -8.70 4.51 -19.88
N TRP A 73 -8.15 4.66 -21.09
CA TRP A 73 -8.67 5.55 -22.12
C TRP A 73 -8.93 4.80 -23.42
N LEU A 74 -10.03 5.16 -24.08
CA LEU A 74 -10.42 4.66 -25.40
C LEU A 74 -10.41 5.81 -26.41
N VAL A 75 -9.74 5.60 -27.54
CA VAL A 75 -9.70 6.53 -28.67
C VAL A 75 -10.66 6.04 -29.75
N ARG A 76 -11.54 6.93 -30.21
CA ARG A 76 -12.53 6.69 -31.26
C ARG A 76 -12.28 7.60 -32.46
N ASN A 77 -12.49 7.06 -33.66
CA ASN A 77 -12.49 7.86 -34.88
C ASN A 77 -13.76 8.73 -35.00
N SER A 78 -13.84 9.55 -36.05
CA SER A 78 -14.98 10.43 -36.32
C SER A 78 -16.32 9.69 -36.47
N ALA A 79 -16.30 8.41 -36.84
CA ALA A 79 -17.48 7.54 -36.92
C ALA A 79 -17.85 6.89 -35.56
N GLY A 80 -17.17 7.24 -34.47
CA GLY A 80 -17.40 6.69 -33.13
C GLY A 80 -16.85 5.27 -32.91
N THR A 81 -16.08 4.72 -33.86
CA THR A 81 -15.49 3.38 -33.75
C THR A 81 -14.24 3.41 -32.88
N PRO A 82 -14.08 2.54 -31.86
CA PRO A 82 -12.84 2.47 -31.08
C PRO A 82 -11.68 1.96 -31.93
N VAL A 83 -10.63 2.77 -32.05
CA VAL A 83 -9.43 2.53 -32.88
C VAL A 83 -8.14 2.51 -32.07
N GLY A 84 -8.20 2.83 -30.77
CA GLY A 84 -7.02 2.77 -29.91
C GLY A 84 -7.37 2.73 -28.42
N ARG A 85 -6.41 2.27 -27.61
CA ARG A 85 -6.49 2.30 -26.14
C ARG A 85 -5.13 2.63 -25.53
N VAL A 86 -5.16 3.22 -24.35
CA VAL A 86 -3.97 3.42 -23.52
C VAL A 86 -4.35 3.43 -22.04
N MET A 87 -3.46 2.90 -21.22
CA MET A 87 -3.47 3.03 -19.76
C MET A 87 -2.52 4.17 -19.38
N CYS A 88 -2.96 5.06 -18.50
CA CYS A 88 -2.13 6.11 -17.90
C CYS A 88 -2.18 5.95 -16.38
N HIS A 89 -1.05 6.06 -15.69
CA HIS A 89 -1.01 6.00 -14.23
C HIS A 89 0.22 6.76 -13.70
N ARG A 90 0.25 6.96 -12.39
CA ARG A 90 1.43 7.46 -11.67
C ARG A 90 2.04 6.34 -10.88
N SER A 91 3.37 6.36 -10.74
CA SER A 91 4.04 5.51 -9.77
C SER A 91 5.17 6.18 -9.05
N ARG A 92 5.00 6.45 -7.74
CA ARG A 92 6.02 7.15 -6.95
C ARG A 92 7.27 6.29 -6.84
N LEU A 93 7.11 5.03 -6.46
CA LEU A 93 8.22 4.08 -6.31
C LEU A 93 8.97 3.90 -7.64
N LEU A 94 8.27 3.79 -8.76
CA LEU A 94 8.94 3.66 -10.06
C LEU A 94 9.64 4.97 -10.45
N ALA A 95 9.00 6.13 -10.27
CA ALA A 95 9.57 7.44 -10.57
C ALA A 95 10.86 7.69 -9.79
N GLU A 96 10.88 7.35 -8.50
CA GLU A 96 12.07 7.40 -7.64
C GLU A 96 13.19 6.51 -8.17
N ARG A 97 12.86 5.30 -8.62
CA ARG A 97 13.85 4.30 -9.10
C ARG A 97 14.48 4.69 -10.43
N ILE A 98 13.71 5.29 -11.34
CA ILE A 98 14.21 5.74 -12.65
C ILE A 98 14.74 7.18 -12.64
N SER A 99 14.75 7.87 -11.49
CA SER A 99 15.24 9.24 -11.38
C SER A 99 16.74 9.31 -11.62
N ASP A 100 17.18 10.29 -12.42
CA ASP A 100 18.60 10.59 -12.63
C ASP A 100 19.20 11.45 -11.51
N GLY A 101 18.35 12.03 -10.64
CA GLY A 101 18.72 12.90 -9.51
C GLY A 101 18.41 12.28 -8.15
N PRO A 102 18.61 13.03 -7.04
CA PRO A 102 18.26 12.56 -5.70
C PRO A 102 16.82 12.06 -5.63
N ILE A 103 16.58 10.94 -4.93
CA ILE A 103 15.26 10.31 -4.82
C ILE A 103 14.18 11.31 -4.35
N ALA A 104 14.53 12.20 -3.42
CA ALA A 104 13.62 13.22 -2.88
C ALA A 104 13.14 14.27 -3.91
N GLU A 105 13.85 14.38 -5.04
CA GLU A 105 13.62 15.33 -6.13
C GLU A 105 13.16 14.64 -7.42
N ALA A 106 12.79 13.35 -7.35
CA ALA A 106 12.32 12.61 -8.51
C ALA A 106 11.18 13.38 -9.21
N PRO A 107 11.30 13.62 -10.54
CA PRO A 107 10.31 14.41 -11.26
C PRO A 107 8.96 13.70 -11.29
N GLU A 108 7.90 14.48 -11.19
CA GLU A 108 6.54 13.98 -11.41
C GLU A 108 6.45 13.33 -12.79
N THR A 109 6.13 12.03 -12.80
CA THR A 109 6.22 11.18 -14.00
C THR A 109 4.86 10.57 -14.32
N LEU A 110 4.40 10.77 -15.56
CA LEU A 110 3.27 10.04 -16.12
C LEU A 110 3.77 8.74 -16.75
N PHE A 111 3.23 7.62 -16.28
CA PHE A 111 3.46 6.33 -16.90
C PHE A 111 2.33 5.98 -17.85
N PHE A 112 2.67 5.38 -18.99
CA PHE A 112 1.68 4.87 -19.93
C PHE A 112 1.94 3.41 -20.29
N GLY A 113 0.90 2.66 -20.65
CA GLY A 113 0.95 1.22 -20.94
C GLY A 113 -0.33 0.70 -21.60
N ALA A 114 -0.50 -0.62 -21.64
CA ALA A 114 -1.64 -1.31 -22.27
C ALA A 114 -2.07 -0.71 -23.61
N LEU A 115 -1.08 -0.30 -24.40
CA LEU A 115 -1.21 0.55 -25.58
C LEU A 115 -1.59 -0.30 -26.81
N GLU A 116 -2.65 0.10 -27.51
CA GLU A 116 -2.98 -0.46 -28.83
C GLU A 116 -3.43 0.67 -29.76
N ALA A 117 -3.07 0.58 -31.04
CA ALA A 117 -3.50 1.49 -32.07
C ALA A 117 -3.77 0.73 -33.37
N ALA A 118 -4.87 1.06 -34.04
CA ALA A 118 -5.24 0.45 -35.31
C ALA A 118 -4.31 0.85 -36.45
N ASP A 119 -3.77 2.06 -36.41
CA ASP A 119 -2.89 2.64 -37.43
C ASP A 119 -2.05 3.79 -36.84
N GLU A 120 -1.20 4.40 -37.67
CA GLU A 120 -0.35 5.54 -37.29
C GLU A 120 -1.17 6.75 -36.81
N THR A 121 -2.34 7.01 -37.40
CA THR A 121 -3.17 8.16 -37.03
C THR A 121 -3.76 7.97 -35.63
N ALA A 122 -4.25 6.77 -35.33
CA ALA A 122 -4.72 6.41 -34.00
C ALA A 122 -3.60 6.48 -32.96
N LEU A 123 -2.36 6.10 -33.32
CA LEU A 123 -1.22 6.23 -32.43
C LEU A 123 -0.83 7.69 -32.18
N THR A 124 -0.82 8.54 -33.20
CA THR A 124 -0.63 9.99 -33.04
C THR A 124 -1.67 10.60 -32.11
N ALA A 125 -2.94 10.19 -32.25
CA ALA A 125 -4.01 10.63 -31.35
C ALA A 125 -3.79 10.19 -29.90
N ILE A 126 -3.26 8.97 -29.69
CA ILE A 126 -2.92 8.48 -28.35
C ILE A 126 -1.73 9.24 -27.77
N ILE A 127 -0.69 9.53 -28.56
CA ILE A 127 0.45 10.35 -28.11
C ILE A 127 -0.04 11.74 -27.68
N ALA A 128 -0.90 12.38 -28.48
CA ALA A 128 -1.51 13.66 -28.10
C ALA A 128 -2.30 13.58 -26.78
N LEU A 129 -3.06 12.50 -26.57
CA LEU A 129 -3.75 12.25 -25.31
C LEU A 129 -2.77 12.09 -24.13
N ILE A 130 -1.67 11.35 -24.30
CA ILE A 130 -0.63 11.19 -23.27
C ILE A 130 -0.06 12.57 -22.91
N ASP A 131 0.19 13.43 -23.89
CA ASP A 131 0.76 14.77 -23.70
C ASP A 131 -0.19 15.68 -22.92
N GLU A 132 -1.47 15.63 -23.25
CA GLU A 132 -2.51 16.35 -22.51
C GLU A 132 -2.66 15.82 -21.07
N ARG A 133 -2.65 14.51 -20.86
CA ARG A 133 -2.69 13.93 -19.50
C ARG A 133 -1.46 14.34 -18.70
N ALA A 134 -0.28 14.33 -19.31
CA ALA A 134 0.94 14.78 -18.66
C ALA A 134 0.85 16.27 -18.30
N HIS A 135 0.27 17.11 -19.17
CA HIS A 135 0.03 18.52 -18.88
C HIS A 135 -0.94 18.71 -17.71
N HIS A 136 -2.10 18.06 -17.76
CA HIS A 136 -3.13 18.13 -16.72
C HIS A 136 -2.60 17.67 -15.35
N LEU A 137 -1.70 16.70 -15.32
CA LEU A 137 -1.13 16.15 -14.09
C LEU A 137 0.16 16.87 -13.63
N GLY A 138 0.61 17.90 -14.36
CA GLY A 138 1.87 18.59 -14.06
C GLY A 138 3.11 17.69 -14.19
N ALA A 139 3.01 16.58 -14.93
CA ALA A 139 4.11 15.63 -15.07
C ALA A 139 5.21 16.21 -15.97
N ALA A 140 6.41 16.35 -15.39
CA ALA A 140 7.62 16.81 -16.06
C ALA A 140 8.29 15.70 -16.89
N ARG A 141 7.91 14.45 -16.68
CA ARG A 141 8.43 13.29 -17.41
C ARG A 141 7.30 12.37 -17.87
N VAL A 142 7.47 11.73 -19.02
CA VAL A 142 6.58 10.68 -19.52
C VAL A 142 7.40 9.43 -19.82
N PHE A 143 6.98 8.28 -19.27
CA PHE A 143 7.72 7.03 -19.35
C PHE A 143 6.82 5.83 -19.66
N GLY A 144 7.25 4.91 -20.53
CA GLY A 144 6.46 3.71 -20.88
C GLY A 144 6.94 3.05 -22.17
N PRO A 145 6.26 2.02 -22.71
CA PRO A 145 5.07 1.39 -22.18
C PRO A 145 5.36 0.51 -20.94
N VAL A 146 4.57 0.66 -19.87
CA VAL A 146 4.63 -0.15 -18.63
C VAL A 146 3.22 -0.44 -18.11
N SER A 147 2.92 -1.71 -17.79
CA SER A 147 1.54 -2.19 -17.50
C SER A 147 1.45 -3.03 -16.21
N PRO A 148 1.41 -2.42 -15.02
CA PRO A 148 1.77 -1.02 -14.74
C PRO A 148 3.28 -0.84 -14.50
N LEU A 149 4.02 -1.90 -14.17
CA LEU A 149 5.46 -1.80 -13.85
C LEU A 149 6.33 -2.57 -14.87
N PRO A 150 7.61 -2.17 -15.08
CA PRO A 150 8.56 -2.87 -15.96
C PRO A 150 8.76 -4.36 -15.63
N ASN A 151 8.73 -4.71 -14.34
CA ASN A 151 8.86 -6.09 -13.84
C ASN A 151 7.53 -6.87 -13.83
N VAL A 152 6.48 -6.33 -14.47
CA VAL A 152 5.19 -7.02 -14.69
C VAL A 152 5.03 -7.27 -16.18
N THR A 153 4.87 -6.21 -16.96
CA THR A 153 4.80 -6.27 -18.42
C THR A 153 5.10 -4.88 -18.96
N GLY A 154 6.01 -4.76 -19.92
CA GLY A 154 6.35 -3.49 -20.51
C GLY A 154 7.39 -3.62 -21.61
N GLY A 155 7.73 -2.47 -22.18
CA GLY A 155 8.66 -2.35 -23.29
C GLY A 155 7.95 -2.15 -24.62
N LEU A 156 8.70 -1.58 -25.55
CA LEU A 156 8.36 -1.34 -26.94
C LEU A 156 9.34 -2.13 -27.80
N VAL A 157 8.82 -3.10 -28.55
CA VAL A 157 9.55 -3.82 -29.60
C VAL A 157 9.98 -2.84 -30.68
N THR A 158 11.28 -2.81 -30.95
CA THR A 158 11.93 -1.98 -31.96
C THR A 158 12.44 -2.81 -33.16
N ALA A 159 12.70 -4.11 -32.96
CA ALA A 159 13.11 -5.05 -34.01
C ALA A 159 12.64 -6.48 -33.71
N GLY A 160 12.59 -7.33 -34.73
CA GLY A 160 12.16 -8.73 -34.61
C GLY A 160 10.65 -8.95 -34.80
N HIS A 161 9.93 -7.99 -35.38
CA HIS A 161 8.47 -8.02 -35.56
C HIS A 161 7.92 -9.23 -36.34
N ASP A 162 8.77 -9.93 -37.11
CA ASP A 162 8.40 -11.15 -37.84
C ASP A 162 8.24 -12.37 -36.93
N HIS A 163 8.82 -12.32 -35.73
CA HIS A 163 8.64 -13.33 -34.72
C HIS A 163 7.35 -13.06 -33.92
N PRO A 164 6.60 -14.12 -33.55
CA PRO A 164 5.46 -13.95 -32.68
C PRO A 164 5.95 -13.59 -31.26
N GLY A 165 5.24 -12.68 -30.60
CA GLY A 165 5.41 -12.48 -29.17
C GLY A 165 5.07 -13.75 -28.38
N PHE A 166 5.49 -13.80 -27.13
CA PHE A 166 5.23 -14.94 -26.24
C PHE A 166 4.79 -14.46 -24.87
N PHE A 167 4.34 -15.38 -24.04
CA PHE A 167 3.80 -15.03 -22.74
C PHE A 167 4.77 -14.20 -21.89
N ASP A 168 4.23 -13.26 -21.12
CA ASP A 168 4.97 -12.35 -20.24
C ASP A 168 5.94 -11.39 -20.96
N THR A 169 5.67 -11.07 -22.24
CA THR A 169 6.43 -10.08 -23.01
C THR A 169 5.52 -9.09 -23.75
N ALA A 170 6.06 -7.91 -24.04
CA ALA A 170 5.42 -6.96 -24.94
C ALA A 170 5.53 -7.41 -26.39
N TRP A 171 4.50 -7.09 -27.17
CA TRP A 171 4.56 -7.14 -28.63
C TRP A 171 3.76 -5.97 -29.19
N ASN A 172 4.37 -5.20 -30.09
CA ASN A 172 3.72 -4.08 -30.75
C ASN A 172 4.04 -4.06 -32.25
N PRO A 173 3.30 -3.24 -33.01
CA PRO A 173 3.55 -3.01 -34.43
C PRO A 173 4.85 -2.28 -34.74
N ALA A 174 5.40 -2.53 -35.94
CA ALA A 174 6.61 -1.87 -36.42
C ALA A 174 6.48 -0.34 -36.54
N PHE A 175 5.27 0.18 -36.74
CA PHE A 175 5.05 1.63 -36.87
C PHE A 175 5.08 2.39 -35.52
N PHE A 176 5.05 1.69 -34.38
CA PHE A 176 5.04 2.37 -33.08
C PHE A 176 6.34 3.11 -32.77
N ALA A 177 7.49 2.44 -32.92
CA ALA A 177 8.78 3.03 -32.57
C ALA A 177 9.12 4.29 -33.41
N PRO A 178 8.93 4.30 -34.75
CA PRO A 178 9.09 5.52 -35.54
C PRO A 178 8.16 6.66 -35.09
N ALA A 179 6.89 6.37 -34.77
CA ALA A 179 5.94 7.39 -34.35
C ALA A 179 6.31 8.03 -33.00
N PHE A 180 6.73 7.23 -32.00
CA PHE A 180 7.20 7.78 -30.73
C PHE A 180 8.51 8.57 -30.87
N ARG A 181 9.44 8.11 -31.72
CA ARG A 181 10.66 8.87 -32.04
C ARG A 181 10.34 10.21 -32.69
N ALA A 182 9.40 10.24 -33.64
CA ALA A 182 8.92 11.48 -34.26
C ALA A 182 8.26 12.43 -33.24
N ALA A 183 7.63 11.89 -32.19
CA ALA A 183 7.07 12.65 -31.07
C ALA A 183 8.11 13.07 -30.00
N GLY A 184 9.40 12.83 -30.25
CA GLY A 184 10.50 13.27 -29.37
C GLY A 184 10.78 12.35 -28.18
N PHE A 185 10.24 11.14 -28.14
CA PHE A 185 10.61 10.14 -27.13
C PHE A 185 11.99 9.55 -27.44
N ARG A 186 12.76 9.30 -26.39
CA ARG A 186 14.07 8.65 -26.44
C ARG A 186 13.96 7.22 -25.93
N GLU A 187 14.81 6.35 -26.44
CA GLU A 187 14.89 4.97 -25.98
C GLU A 187 15.64 4.91 -24.65
N TRP A 188 15.13 4.12 -23.71
CA TRP A 188 15.65 3.92 -22.37
C TRP A 188 15.73 2.42 -22.09
N GLY A 189 16.85 1.96 -21.51
CA GLY A 189 17.05 0.56 -21.13
C GLY A 189 16.86 -0.43 -22.30
N PRO A 190 17.73 -0.39 -23.33
CA PRO A 190 17.68 -1.36 -24.42
C PRO A 190 17.83 -2.79 -23.88
N ALA A 191 17.02 -3.70 -24.41
CA ALA A 191 16.93 -5.08 -23.96
C ALA A 191 16.57 -6.02 -25.10
N GLN A 192 16.85 -7.30 -24.91
CA GLN A 192 16.58 -8.35 -25.89
C GLN A 192 15.84 -9.52 -25.24
N THR A 193 14.81 -10.02 -25.91
CA THR A 193 14.30 -11.38 -25.61
C THR A 193 15.15 -12.41 -26.34
N TRP A 194 15.22 -13.63 -25.82
CA TRP A 194 16.06 -14.69 -26.40
C TRP A 194 15.26 -15.96 -26.68
N GLU A 195 15.73 -16.74 -27.65
CA GLU A 195 15.24 -18.08 -27.94
C GLU A 195 16.41 -19.07 -27.89
N VAL A 196 16.23 -20.20 -27.22
CA VAL A 196 17.16 -21.33 -27.20
C VAL A 196 16.47 -22.54 -27.82
N ALA A 197 17.04 -23.06 -28.90
CA ALA A 197 16.58 -24.31 -29.50
C ALA A 197 17.02 -25.49 -28.61
N VAL A 198 16.07 -26.18 -27.99
CA VAL A 198 16.35 -27.23 -26.98
C VAL A 198 17.18 -28.37 -27.57
N GLY A 199 16.95 -28.72 -28.85
CA GLY A 199 17.70 -29.76 -29.56
C GLY A 199 19.15 -29.39 -29.91
N GLU A 200 19.50 -28.10 -29.83
CA GLU A 200 20.85 -27.58 -30.12
C GLU A 200 21.65 -27.28 -28.85
N VAL A 201 21.03 -27.41 -27.66
CA VAL A 201 21.71 -27.23 -26.38
C VAL A 201 22.83 -28.27 -26.26
N PRO A 202 24.09 -27.86 -26.02
CA PRO A 202 25.19 -28.80 -25.85
C PRO A 202 24.90 -29.83 -24.76
N HIS A 203 25.14 -31.12 -25.01
CA HIS A 203 24.76 -32.19 -24.08
C HIS A 203 25.30 -31.98 -22.65
N ALA A 204 26.54 -31.49 -22.50
CA ALA A 204 27.15 -31.17 -21.22
C ALA A 204 26.42 -30.06 -20.41
N ARG A 205 25.50 -29.34 -21.05
CA ARG A 205 24.65 -28.31 -20.44
C ARG A 205 23.19 -28.75 -20.27
N ALA A 206 22.84 -29.96 -20.71
CA ALA A 206 21.50 -30.53 -20.61
C ALA A 206 21.51 -31.83 -19.78
N THR A 207 22.36 -31.87 -18.75
CA THR A 207 22.46 -33.00 -17.81
C THR A 207 21.83 -32.64 -16.47
N ALA A 208 21.06 -33.57 -15.91
CA ALA A 208 20.57 -33.44 -14.54
C ALA A 208 21.74 -33.34 -13.55
N THR A 209 21.67 -32.38 -12.65
CA THR A 209 22.73 -32.06 -11.71
C THR A 209 22.70 -32.99 -10.50
N ALA A 210 23.85 -33.54 -10.12
CA ALA A 210 24.03 -34.25 -8.86
C ALA A 210 24.21 -33.24 -7.71
N TRP A 211 23.11 -32.63 -7.25
CA TRP A 211 23.12 -31.50 -6.30
C TRP A 211 23.95 -31.74 -5.02
N ALA A 212 23.90 -32.95 -4.46
CA ALA A 212 24.65 -33.31 -3.25
C ALA A 212 26.17 -33.16 -3.43
N ALA A 213 26.71 -33.39 -4.62
CA ALA A 213 28.15 -33.21 -4.91
C ALA A 213 28.59 -31.73 -4.80
N HIS A 214 27.63 -30.80 -4.77
CA HIS A 214 27.85 -29.37 -4.60
C HIS A 214 27.46 -28.86 -3.21
N GLY A 215 27.10 -29.73 -2.26
CA GLY A 215 26.59 -29.34 -0.93
C GLY A 215 25.22 -28.65 -1.01
N LEU A 216 24.44 -28.98 -2.04
CA LEU A 216 23.13 -28.39 -2.32
C LEU A 216 22.07 -29.48 -2.43
N ARG A 217 20.80 -29.08 -2.33
CA ARG A 217 19.68 -29.93 -2.74
C ARG A 217 18.66 -29.14 -3.55
N ARG A 218 18.05 -29.83 -4.51
CA ARG A 218 16.85 -29.35 -5.19
C ARG A 218 15.63 -29.63 -4.34
N ARG A 219 14.75 -28.63 -4.19
CA ARG A 219 13.44 -28.77 -3.56
C ARG A 219 12.37 -29.04 -4.63
N PRO A 220 11.49 -30.04 -4.42
CA PRO A 220 10.40 -30.29 -5.34
C PRO A 220 9.38 -29.16 -5.27
N VAL A 221 8.99 -28.63 -6.43
CA VAL A 221 7.89 -27.67 -6.56
C VAL A 221 6.70 -28.37 -7.19
N SER A 222 5.58 -28.45 -6.47
CA SER A 222 4.34 -29.01 -7.00
C SER A 222 3.34 -27.90 -7.33
N ARG A 223 2.35 -28.22 -8.17
CA ARG A 223 1.25 -27.28 -8.52
C ARG A 223 0.49 -26.78 -7.29
N TRP A 224 0.39 -27.62 -6.25
CA TRP A 224 -0.28 -27.30 -4.98
C TRP A 224 0.65 -26.57 -4.00
N GLY A 225 1.96 -26.76 -4.13
CA GLY A 225 3.01 -26.11 -3.33
C GLY A 225 3.46 -24.75 -3.86
N LEU A 226 2.77 -24.19 -4.85
CA LEU A 226 3.17 -22.96 -5.53
C LEU A 226 3.32 -21.77 -4.58
N ARG A 227 2.43 -21.64 -3.60
CA ARG A 227 2.47 -20.56 -2.62
C ARG A 227 3.71 -20.64 -1.73
N SER A 228 4.09 -21.85 -1.32
CA SER A 228 5.28 -22.06 -0.52
C SER A 228 6.53 -21.76 -1.35
N PHE A 229 6.58 -22.20 -2.61
CA PHE A 229 7.66 -21.83 -3.52
C PHE A 229 7.76 -20.30 -3.72
N ALA A 230 6.61 -19.62 -3.93
CA ALA A 230 6.54 -18.18 -4.04
C ALA A 230 7.16 -17.46 -2.83
N GLY A 231 6.77 -17.85 -1.61
CA GLY A 231 7.31 -17.27 -0.39
C GLY A 231 8.82 -17.48 -0.23
N ARG A 232 9.34 -18.64 -0.66
CA ARG A 232 10.77 -18.96 -0.57
C ARG A 232 11.61 -18.33 -1.66
N MET A 233 11.06 -18.08 -2.86
CA MET A 233 11.82 -17.43 -3.94
C MET A 233 11.87 -15.91 -3.76
N LEU A 234 10.84 -15.31 -3.16
CA LEU A 234 10.69 -13.85 -3.10
C LEU A 234 11.89 -13.09 -2.49
N PRO A 235 12.51 -13.54 -1.38
CA PRO A 235 13.68 -12.85 -0.84
C PRO A 235 14.87 -12.82 -1.82
N ALA A 236 15.18 -13.96 -2.43
CA ALA A 236 16.26 -14.06 -3.40
C ALA A 236 15.94 -13.33 -4.70
N LEU A 237 14.67 -13.32 -5.11
CA LEU A 237 14.19 -12.55 -6.24
C LEU A 237 14.42 -11.05 -6.01
N ASN A 238 13.92 -10.49 -4.91
CA ASN A 238 14.10 -9.07 -4.62
C ASN A 238 15.58 -8.70 -4.45
N ALA A 239 16.37 -9.55 -3.80
CA ALA A 239 17.79 -9.29 -3.63
C ALA A 239 18.57 -9.33 -4.96
N ALA A 240 18.27 -10.27 -5.86
CA ALA A 240 18.98 -10.43 -7.12
C ALA A 240 18.76 -9.28 -8.11
N PHE A 241 17.59 -8.63 -8.05
CA PHE A 241 17.20 -7.58 -9.00
C PHE A 241 17.24 -6.17 -8.38
N ALA A 242 17.52 -6.03 -7.08
CA ALA A 242 17.54 -4.73 -6.38
C ALA A 242 18.45 -3.68 -7.03
N ALA A 243 19.56 -4.09 -7.65
CA ALA A 243 20.49 -3.17 -8.29
C ALA A 243 19.99 -2.61 -9.64
N LEU A 244 18.97 -3.21 -10.27
CA LEU A 244 18.49 -2.73 -11.56
C LEU A 244 17.78 -1.38 -11.42
N PRO A 245 18.01 -0.41 -12.31
CA PRO A 245 17.46 0.94 -12.17
C PRO A 245 15.93 0.99 -12.11
N TYR A 246 15.23 0.12 -12.84
CA TYR A 246 13.77 0.11 -12.91
C TYR A 246 13.10 -0.81 -11.87
N TYR A 247 13.85 -1.62 -11.12
CA TYR A 247 13.25 -2.73 -10.38
C TYR A 247 12.56 -2.27 -9.10
N THR A 248 11.24 -2.37 -9.07
CA THR A 248 10.46 -2.15 -7.86
C THR A 248 10.39 -3.44 -7.04
N PRO A 249 10.74 -3.42 -5.74
CA PRO A 249 10.66 -4.63 -4.91
C PRO A 249 9.25 -5.23 -4.93
N ILE A 250 9.18 -6.52 -5.27
CA ILE A 250 7.92 -7.24 -5.38
C ILE A 250 7.40 -7.53 -3.97
N SER A 251 6.16 -7.14 -3.71
CA SER A 251 5.50 -7.46 -2.43
C SER A 251 4.91 -8.88 -2.44
N PRO A 252 4.68 -9.50 -1.28
CA PRO A 252 3.95 -10.77 -1.21
C PRO A 252 2.53 -10.69 -1.81
N ALA A 253 1.88 -9.52 -1.78
CA ALA A 253 0.57 -9.31 -2.41
C ALA A 253 0.69 -9.30 -3.94
N GLN A 254 1.67 -8.57 -4.49
CA GLN A 254 1.98 -8.55 -5.92
C GLN A 254 2.30 -9.96 -6.42
N LEU A 255 3.24 -10.66 -5.78
CA LEU A 255 3.63 -12.00 -6.19
C LEU A 255 2.44 -12.98 -6.17
N ARG A 256 1.59 -12.92 -5.14
CA ARG A 256 0.38 -13.75 -5.07
C ARG A 256 -0.59 -13.46 -6.22
N SER A 257 -0.76 -12.20 -6.60
CA SER A 257 -1.64 -11.82 -7.70
C SER A 257 -1.07 -12.30 -9.04
N GLN A 258 0.21 -12.03 -9.31
CA GLN A 258 0.88 -12.45 -10.55
C GLN A 258 0.94 -13.97 -10.71
N MET A 259 1.03 -14.72 -9.60
CA MET A 259 1.02 -16.18 -9.63
C MET A 259 -0.40 -16.78 -9.61
N ALA A 260 -1.46 -15.97 -9.50
CA ALA A 260 -2.83 -16.45 -9.50
C ALA A 260 -3.18 -17.12 -10.83
N GLY A 261 -3.79 -18.30 -10.78
CA GLY A 261 -4.15 -19.06 -11.99
C GLY A 261 -2.97 -19.75 -12.70
N MET A 262 -1.73 -19.39 -12.37
CA MET A 262 -0.53 -19.94 -13.02
C MET A 262 -0.35 -21.44 -12.76
N ALA A 263 -0.87 -21.98 -11.65
CA ALA A 263 -0.81 -23.42 -11.33
C ALA A 263 -1.37 -24.34 -12.44
N ALA A 264 -2.32 -23.84 -13.26
CA ALA A 264 -2.86 -24.58 -14.40
C ALA A 264 -1.88 -24.65 -15.59
N LEU A 265 -1.03 -23.63 -15.74
CA LEU A 265 -0.04 -23.48 -16.80
C LEU A 265 1.24 -24.26 -16.51
N MET A 266 1.56 -24.54 -15.24
CA MET A 266 2.87 -25.01 -14.82
C MET A 266 3.17 -26.47 -15.16
N ASP A 267 4.39 -26.70 -15.61
CA ASP A 267 5.04 -28.01 -15.58
C ASP A 267 6.05 -28.05 -14.42
N PRO A 268 5.77 -28.80 -13.34
CA PRO A 268 6.68 -28.96 -12.20
C PRO A 268 8.11 -29.36 -12.55
N SER A 269 8.32 -30.09 -13.65
CA SER A 269 9.65 -30.55 -14.05
C SER A 269 10.56 -29.42 -14.50
N LEU A 270 9.98 -28.33 -15.00
CA LEU A 270 10.68 -27.15 -15.52
C LEU A 270 11.02 -26.13 -14.42
N ILE A 271 10.58 -26.37 -13.19
CA ILE A 271 10.82 -25.48 -12.06
C ILE A 271 11.93 -26.06 -11.20
N VAL A 272 12.91 -25.21 -10.92
CA VAL A 272 14.07 -25.58 -10.13
C VAL A 272 14.18 -24.59 -8.98
N ASP A 273 14.23 -25.11 -7.76
CA ASP A 273 14.37 -24.38 -6.49
C ASP A 273 15.50 -25.06 -5.71
N VAL A 274 16.55 -24.31 -5.36
CA VAL A 274 17.77 -24.87 -4.77
C VAL A 274 18.09 -24.19 -3.45
N VAL A 275 18.48 -25.00 -2.46
CA VAL A 275 18.98 -24.58 -1.15
C VAL A 275 20.24 -25.35 -0.76
N GLY A 276 20.89 -24.93 0.32
CA GLY A 276 21.95 -25.70 0.96
C GLY A 276 21.45 -27.06 1.42
N GLU A 277 22.33 -28.06 1.37
CA GLU A 277 22.00 -29.44 1.76
C GLU A 277 21.44 -29.54 3.19
N THR A 278 21.99 -28.76 4.12
CA THR A 278 21.61 -28.74 5.54
C THR A 278 20.58 -27.65 5.88
N GLU A 279 20.14 -26.85 4.91
CA GLU A 279 19.18 -25.78 5.16
C GLU A 279 17.75 -26.32 5.30
N ALA A 280 17.00 -25.70 6.22
CA ALA A 280 15.61 -26.02 6.49
C ALA A 280 14.73 -25.88 5.22
N ASP A 281 13.61 -26.61 5.18
CA ASP A 281 12.72 -26.63 4.01
C ASP A 281 12.09 -25.27 3.69
N ASP A 282 11.93 -24.39 4.68
CA ASP A 282 11.38 -23.05 4.57
C ASP A 282 12.44 -21.97 4.29
N ALA A 283 13.73 -22.32 4.24
CA ALA A 283 14.80 -21.38 3.96
C ALA A 283 14.60 -20.66 2.60
N PRO A 284 15.00 -19.39 2.47
CA PRO A 284 15.00 -18.71 1.18
C PRO A 284 15.79 -19.48 0.12
N SER A 285 15.33 -19.43 -1.12
CA SER A 285 15.99 -20.12 -2.24
C SER A 285 17.36 -19.49 -2.47
N ARG A 286 18.44 -20.29 -2.58
CA ARG A 286 19.75 -19.77 -2.98
C ARG A 286 19.78 -19.43 -4.47
N CYS A 287 19.08 -20.23 -5.27
CA CYS A 287 18.87 -20.01 -6.69
C CYS A 287 17.57 -20.69 -7.15
N PHE A 288 16.90 -20.11 -8.13
CA PHE A 288 15.68 -20.66 -8.70
C PHE A 288 15.51 -20.31 -10.18
N ALA A 289 14.72 -21.12 -10.88
CA ALA A 289 14.20 -20.83 -12.21
C ALA A 289 12.72 -21.22 -12.27
N LEU A 290 11.89 -20.29 -12.74
CA LEU A 290 10.47 -20.48 -13.01
C LEU A 290 10.24 -20.49 -14.52
N VAL A 291 10.10 -21.70 -15.07
CA VAL A 291 9.79 -21.93 -16.49
C VAL A 291 8.42 -22.57 -16.59
N ILE A 292 7.62 -22.11 -17.56
CA ILE A 292 6.30 -22.68 -17.85
C ILE A 292 6.14 -22.96 -19.36
N PRO A 293 5.33 -23.94 -19.77
CA PRO A 293 4.84 -24.03 -21.14
C PRO A 293 4.24 -22.71 -21.62
N ASP A 294 4.52 -22.28 -22.84
CA ASP A 294 4.01 -21.00 -23.39
C ASP A 294 2.49 -21.04 -23.61
N PRO A 295 1.67 -20.32 -22.81
CA PRO A 295 0.24 -20.31 -22.98
C PRO A 295 -0.25 -19.36 -24.08
N ALA A 296 0.62 -18.56 -24.72
CA ALA A 296 0.22 -17.50 -25.65
C ALA A 296 -0.75 -17.97 -26.77
N PRO A 297 -0.56 -19.15 -27.42
CA PRO A 297 -1.51 -19.63 -28.43
C PRO A 297 -2.92 -19.85 -27.89
N VAL A 298 -3.07 -20.29 -26.64
CA VAL A 298 -4.38 -20.45 -25.98
C VAL A 298 -4.92 -19.09 -25.57
N LEU A 299 -4.10 -18.22 -24.97
CA LEU A 299 -4.53 -16.89 -24.55
C LEU A 299 -5.05 -16.05 -25.73
N ARG A 300 -4.44 -16.15 -26.90
CA ARG A 300 -4.91 -15.51 -28.15
C ARG A 300 -6.32 -15.94 -28.52
N ARG A 301 -6.61 -17.25 -28.53
CA ARG A 301 -7.95 -17.78 -28.88
C ARG A 301 -9.06 -17.33 -27.93
N HIS A 302 -8.71 -17.08 -26.68
CA HIS A 302 -9.66 -16.63 -25.64
C HIS A 302 -9.57 -15.12 -25.36
N GLY A 303 -8.85 -14.37 -26.20
CA GLY A 303 -8.72 -12.91 -26.06
C GLY A 303 -8.21 -12.45 -24.69
N GLY A 304 -7.22 -13.15 -24.14
CA GLY A 304 -6.61 -12.83 -22.84
C GLY A 304 -7.43 -13.26 -21.61
N ARG A 305 -8.48 -14.06 -21.77
CA ARG A 305 -9.32 -14.53 -20.65
C ARG A 305 -8.93 -15.92 -20.18
N LEU A 306 -8.41 -16.04 -18.96
CA LEU A 306 -8.15 -17.32 -18.27
C LEU A 306 -9.39 -17.87 -17.54
N GLY A 307 -10.51 -17.97 -18.27
CA GLY A 307 -11.74 -18.58 -17.73
C GLY A 307 -11.74 -20.11 -17.78
N PRO A 308 -12.81 -20.78 -17.31
CA PRO A 308 -12.94 -22.23 -17.37
C PRO A 308 -12.75 -22.81 -18.78
N ALA A 309 -13.22 -22.10 -19.81
CA ALA A 309 -13.04 -22.50 -21.21
C ALA A 309 -11.57 -22.49 -21.66
N ALA A 310 -10.81 -21.46 -21.30
CA ALA A 310 -9.38 -21.36 -21.60
C ALA A 310 -8.57 -22.40 -20.82
N ILE A 311 -8.92 -22.65 -19.56
CA ILE A 311 -8.30 -23.70 -18.75
C ILE A 311 -8.58 -25.09 -19.36
N ALA A 312 -9.82 -25.35 -19.79
CA ALA A 312 -10.15 -26.60 -20.47
C ALA A 312 -9.37 -26.76 -21.79
N ASP A 313 -9.26 -25.68 -22.57
CA ASP A 313 -8.48 -25.66 -23.82
C ASP A 313 -6.99 -25.93 -23.57
N LEU A 314 -6.40 -25.26 -22.57
CA LEU A 314 -5.03 -25.46 -22.13
C LEU A 314 -4.77 -26.91 -21.70
N LEU A 315 -5.63 -27.47 -20.83
CA LEU A 315 -5.47 -28.84 -20.34
C LEU A 315 -5.61 -29.86 -21.48
N ARG A 316 -6.53 -29.62 -22.43
CA ARG A 316 -6.79 -30.49 -23.58
C ARG A 316 -5.64 -30.46 -24.59
N HIS A 317 -4.99 -29.31 -24.75
CA HIS A 317 -3.91 -29.11 -25.72
C HIS A 317 -2.51 -29.00 -25.13
N ARG A 318 -2.35 -29.29 -23.82
CA ARG A 318 -1.07 -29.16 -23.11
C ARG A 318 0.09 -29.88 -23.79
N SER A 319 -0.14 -31.07 -24.35
CA SER A 319 0.88 -31.88 -25.03
C SER A 319 1.31 -31.32 -26.39
N ARG A 320 0.59 -30.33 -26.91
CA ARG A 320 0.91 -29.59 -28.14
C ARG A 320 1.69 -28.30 -27.84
N LEU A 321 1.76 -27.86 -26.58
CA LEU A 321 2.59 -26.73 -26.17
C LEU A 321 4.04 -27.19 -26.11
N ARG A 322 4.76 -26.96 -27.22
CA ARG A 322 6.15 -27.40 -27.39
C ARG A 322 7.16 -26.27 -27.21
N ASP A 323 6.70 -25.05 -26.97
CA ASP A 323 7.55 -23.92 -26.59
C ASP A 323 7.33 -23.66 -25.08
N ALA A 324 8.39 -23.26 -24.37
CA ALA A 324 8.36 -22.90 -22.96
C ALA A 324 8.92 -21.49 -22.77
N VAL A 325 8.52 -20.82 -21.70
CA VAL A 325 8.95 -19.47 -21.34
C VAL A 325 9.63 -19.51 -19.98
N LEU A 326 10.87 -19.03 -19.92
CA LEU A 326 11.52 -18.65 -18.68
C LEU A 326 10.99 -17.28 -18.26
N ILE A 327 10.07 -17.29 -17.29
CA ILE A 327 9.45 -16.09 -16.72
C ILE A 327 10.49 -15.33 -15.92
N ILE A 328 11.13 -16.03 -14.99
CA ILE A 328 12.08 -15.43 -14.08
C ILE A 328 13.07 -16.44 -13.51
N GLN A 329 14.28 -15.99 -13.27
CA GLN A 329 15.34 -16.72 -12.58
C GLN A 329 16.09 -15.75 -11.66
N GLY A 330 16.64 -16.26 -10.57
CA GLY A 330 17.38 -15.43 -9.62
C GLY A 330 18.39 -16.25 -8.85
N THR A 331 19.50 -15.60 -8.49
CA THR A 331 20.49 -16.16 -7.57
C THR A 331 20.70 -15.12 -6.47
N ASP A 332 20.53 -15.53 -5.22
CA ASP A 332 20.82 -14.69 -4.07
C ASP A 332 22.25 -14.15 -4.19
N PRO A 333 22.47 -12.82 -4.03
CA PRO A 333 23.77 -12.18 -4.23
C PRO A 333 24.95 -12.88 -3.56
N ARG A 334 24.74 -13.53 -2.40
CA ARG A 334 25.79 -14.25 -1.66
C ARG A 334 26.33 -15.47 -2.41
N PHE A 335 25.57 -15.99 -3.38
CA PHE A 335 25.92 -17.19 -4.15
C PHE A 335 26.14 -16.88 -5.64
N GLN A 336 26.12 -15.60 -6.05
CA GLN A 336 26.45 -15.21 -7.42
C GLN A 336 27.94 -15.48 -7.72
N GLY A 337 28.28 -15.68 -9.00
CA GLY A 337 29.65 -16.01 -9.43
C GLY A 337 30.11 -17.45 -9.16
N THR A 338 29.32 -18.26 -8.46
CA THR A 338 29.66 -19.66 -8.13
C THR A 338 29.32 -20.68 -9.23
N GLY A 339 28.69 -20.23 -10.33
CA GLY A 339 28.16 -21.11 -11.38
C GLY A 339 26.80 -21.75 -11.08
N LEU A 340 26.19 -21.45 -9.92
CA LEU A 340 24.93 -22.04 -9.47
C LEU A 340 23.77 -21.93 -10.48
N LEU A 341 23.61 -20.76 -11.11
CA LEU A 341 22.58 -20.56 -12.14
C LEU A 341 22.77 -21.48 -13.36
N SER A 342 24.03 -21.79 -13.71
CA SER A 342 24.30 -22.70 -14.83
C SER A 342 23.88 -24.14 -14.51
N LEU A 343 24.04 -24.59 -13.26
CA LEU A 343 23.55 -25.88 -12.80
C LEU A 343 22.01 -25.93 -12.81
N VAL A 344 21.37 -24.86 -12.31
CA VAL A 344 19.91 -24.72 -12.33
C VAL A 344 19.36 -24.81 -13.76
N LEU A 345 19.99 -24.11 -14.70
CA LEU A 345 19.60 -24.18 -16.10
C LEU A 345 19.91 -25.53 -16.75
N GLY A 346 20.94 -26.25 -16.28
CA GLY A 346 21.19 -27.63 -16.70
C GLY A 346 20.00 -28.56 -16.42
N ASP A 347 19.43 -28.46 -15.21
CA ASP A 347 18.20 -29.17 -14.84
C ASP A 347 17.00 -28.72 -15.67
N VAL A 348 16.88 -27.41 -15.96
CA VAL A 348 15.82 -26.88 -16.84
C VAL A 348 15.93 -27.47 -18.24
N TYR A 349 17.11 -27.44 -18.88
CA TYR A 349 17.31 -27.98 -20.23
C TYR A 349 17.08 -29.49 -20.27
N ALA A 350 17.53 -30.24 -19.26
CA ALA A 350 17.23 -31.66 -19.14
C ALA A 350 15.71 -31.92 -19.04
N GLY A 351 15.01 -31.12 -18.24
CA GLY A 351 13.55 -31.18 -18.12
C GLY A 351 12.82 -30.83 -19.42
N LEU A 352 13.27 -29.80 -20.13
CA LEU A 352 12.74 -29.42 -21.45
C LEU A 352 12.94 -30.53 -22.48
N ALA A 353 14.13 -31.11 -22.55
CA ALA A 353 14.43 -32.21 -23.47
C ALA A 353 13.56 -33.44 -23.15
N ALA A 354 13.46 -33.84 -21.88
CA ALA A 354 12.64 -34.97 -21.45
C ALA A 354 11.14 -34.75 -21.69
N GLY A 355 10.64 -33.51 -21.53
CA GLY A 355 9.26 -33.13 -21.85
C GLY A 355 8.97 -33.02 -23.35
N GLY A 356 10.01 -33.09 -24.19
CA GLY A 356 9.91 -32.93 -25.65
C GLY A 356 9.56 -31.50 -26.07
N TYR A 357 10.03 -30.50 -25.33
CA TYR A 357 9.94 -29.09 -25.74
C TYR A 357 10.95 -28.82 -26.86
N ARG A 358 10.56 -28.00 -27.84
CA ARG A 358 11.40 -27.57 -28.95
C ARG A 358 12.25 -26.36 -28.58
N ARG A 359 11.68 -25.41 -27.85
CA ARG A 359 12.28 -24.08 -27.63
C ARG A 359 12.04 -23.57 -26.22
N LEU A 360 13.05 -22.91 -25.66
CA LEU A 360 12.94 -22.06 -24.48
C LEU A 360 13.01 -20.61 -24.92
N ARG A 361 11.98 -19.82 -24.63
CA ARG A 361 11.97 -18.37 -24.79
C ARG A 361 12.29 -17.72 -23.46
N VAL A 362 13.09 -16.68 -23.49
CA VAL A 362 13.54 -15.96 -22.30
C VAL A 362 13.02 -14.53 -22.40
N THR A 363 12.37 -14.08 -21.33
CA THR A 363 11.92 -12.69 -21.16
C THR A 363 13.11 -11.72 -21.26
N PHE A 364 12.83 -10.43 -21.37
CA PHE A 364 13.85 -9.48 -21.80
C PHE A 364 15.05 -9.43 -20.83
N ILE A 365 16.24 -9.40 -21.41
CA ILE A 365 17.52 -9.20 -20.72
C ILE A 365 18.03 -7.84 -21.18
N ALA A 366 18.21 -6.92 -20.24
CA ALA A 366 18.78 -5.61 -20.53
C ALA A 366 20.26 -5.74 -20.96
N GLU A 367 20.69 -4.89 -21.88
CA GLU A 367 22.05 -4.94 -22.46
C GLU A 367 23.15 -4.66 -21.42
N ASP A 368 22.79 -3.97 -20.33
CA ASP A 368 23.65 -3.73 -19.16
C ASP A 368 23.84 -4.98 -18.27
N ASN A 369 23.17 -6.10 -18.59
CA ASN A 369 23.34 -7.39 -17.93
C ASN A 369 23.93 -8.46 -18.88
N PRO A 370 25.18 -8.29 -19.35
CA PRO A 370 25.81 -9.22 -20.29
C PRO A 370 26.05 -10.61 -19.67
N ALA A 371 26.13 -10.70 -18.34
CA ALA A 371 26.31 -11.96 -17.63
C ALA A 371 25.12 -12.91 -17.84
N SER A 372 23.87 -12.40 -17.74
CA SER A 372 22.67 -13.19 -17.98
C SER A 372 22.57 -13.62 -19.44
N ALA A 373 22.81 -12.70 -20.39
CA ALA A 373 22.81 -13.00 -21.82
C ALA A 373 23.84 -14.08 -22.20
N ALA A 374 25.05 -14.01 -21.64
CA ALA A 374 26.12 -14.98 -21.90
C ALA A 374 25.75 -16.42 -21.50
N VAL A 375 24.88 -16.60 -20.51
CA VAL A 375 24.43 -17.93 -20.08
C VAL A 375 23.62 -18.62 -21.20
N PHE A 376 22.72 -17.89 -21.84
CA PHE A 376 21.90 -18.39 -22.95
C PHE A 376 22.67 -18.47 -24.26
N ALA A 377 23.53 -17.49 -24.57
CA ALA A 377 24.40 -17.56 -25.75
C ALA A 377 25.28 -18.82 -25.76
N LYS A 378 25.86 -19.19 -24.61
CA LYS A 378 26.64 -20.42 -24.46
C LYS A 378 25.80 -21.71 -24.55
N ALA A 379 24.46 -21.61 -24.48
CA ALA A 379 23.54 -22.72 -24.72
C ALA A 379 23.01 -22.75 -26.16
N GLY A 380 23.57 -21.94 -27.07
CA GLY A 380 23.11 -21.82 -28.46
C GLY A 380 21.96 -20.84 -28.65
N GLY A 381 21.65 -20.02 -27.64
CA GLY A 381 20.57 -19.03 -27.70
C GLY A 381 20.88 -17.87 -28.63
N THR A 382 19.83 -17.32 -29.25
CA THR A 382 19.89 -16.14 -30.12
C THR A 382 18.88 -15.08 -29.69
N PRO A 383 19.18 -13.77 -29.82
CA PRO A 383 18.19 -12.71 -29.64
C PRO A 383 17.00 -12.89 -30.59
N LEU A 384 15.79 -12.65 -30.09
CA LEU A 384 14.53 -12.82 -30.84
C LEU A 384 13.85 -11.47 -31.15
N HIS A 385 13.67 -10.63 -30.12
CA HIS A 385 13.16 -9.26 -30.26
C HIS A 385 14.08 -8.29 -29.56
N SER A 386 14.34 -7.14 -30.18
CA SER A 386 14.90 -5.97 -29.51
C SER A 386 13.78 -5.09 -29.01
N LEU A 387 13.90 -4.60 -27.78
CA LEU A 387 12.94 -3.72 -27.16
C LEU A 387 13.61 -2.68 -26.27
N CYS A 388 12.88 -1.61 -25.97
CA CYS A 388 13.29 -0.58 -25.02
C CYS A 388 12.07 -0.02 -24.30
N PHE A 389 12.29 0.78 -23.26
CA PHE A 389 11.28 1.72 -22.79
C PHE A 389 11.48 3.06 -23.50
N LEU A 390 10.47 3.90 -23.44
CA LEU A 390 10.45 5.24 -23.98
C LEU A 390 10.43 6.24 -22.84
N ASP A 391 11.25 7.26 -22.97
CA ASP A 391 11.39 8.33 -22.00
C ASP A 391 11.37 9.69 -22.69
N ARG A 392 10.65 10.64 -22.11
CA ARG A 392 10.63 12.02 -22.59
C ARG A 392 10.46 13.00 -21.43
N HIS A 393 11.46 13.85 -21.27
CA HIS A 393 11.38 15.00 -20.38
C HIS A 393 10.66 16.16 -21.07
N ARG A 394 9.81 16.85 -20.31
CA ARG A 394 9.09 18.04 -20.74
C ARG A 394 9.76 19.26 -20.11
N ALA A 395 9.91 20.34 -20.89
CA ALA A 395 10.36 21.61 -20.34
C ALA A 395 9.33 22.09 -19.30
N ALA A 396 9.81 22.59 -18.16
CA ALA A 396 8.94 23.19 -17.15
C ALA A 396 8.14 24.32 -17.82
N SER A 397 6.81 24.25 -17.73
CA SER A 397 5.93 25.27 -18.28
C SER A 397 6.08 26.54 -17.45
N THR A 398 6.92 27.48 -17.90
CA THR A 398 6.86 28.87 -17.45
C THR A 398 5.70 29.55 -18.16
N ALA A 399 4.47 29.39 -17.64
CA ALA A 399 3.31 30.09 -18.15
C ALA A 399 2.34 30.42 -17.01
N ALA A 400 2.65 31.51 -16.30
CA ALA A 400 1.62 32.41 -15.79
C ALA A 400 1.39 33.44 -16.90
N ASP A 401 0.24 33.38 -17.56
CA ASP A 401 -0.21 34.37 -18.53
C ASP A 401 -0.94 35.50 -17.76
N PRO A 402 -0.40 36.74 -17.69
CA PRO A 402 -1.01 37.81 -16.92
C PRO A 402 -1.85 38.69 -17.84
N ALA A 403 -3.16 38.46 -17.86
CA ALA A 403 -4.10 39.39 -18.48
C ALA A 403 -5.26 39.71 -17.54
N VAL A 404 -4.99 40.47 -16.47
CA VAL A 404 -5.84 41.52 -15.87
C VAL A 404 -4.93 42.38 -14.96
N GLY A 405 -4.76 43.67 -15.26
CA GLY A 405 -4.16 44.67 -14.35
C GLY A 405 -5.23 45.57 -13.69
N PRO A 406 -4.89 46.74 -13.09
CA PRO A 406 -3.60 47.20 -12.54
C PRO A 406 -3.71 47.89 -11.15
N ALA A 407 -2.58 48.09 -10.43
CA ALA A 407 -2.22 49.24 -9.54
C ALA A 407 -1.02 48.84 -8.64
N VAL A 408 0.23 49.29 -8.86
CA VAL A 408 0.88 50.60 -8.58
C VAL A 408 1.51 50.69 -7.15
N PRO A 409 2.71 51.29 -6.98
CA PRO A 409 3.88 50.63 -6.39
C PRO A 409 4.59 51.39 -5.23
N ALA A 410 5.66 50.82 -4.67
CA ALA A 410 6.78 51.52 -4.01
C ALA A 410 7.99 50.55 -3.88
N SER A 411 9.06 50.70 -4.67
CA SER A 411 10.26 51.52 -4.41
C SER A 411 11.28 50.89 -3.43
N ALA A 412 12.43 50.46 -3.95
CA ALA A 412 13.78 50.91 -3.51
C ALA A 412 14.91 50.08 -4.17
N THR A 413 15.52 50.69 -5.18
CA THR A 413 16.96 50.82 -5.46
C THR A 413 17.98 49.92 -4.74
N ALA A 414 18.81 49.19 -5.50
CA ALA A 414 20.28 49.37 -5.52
C ALA A 414 20.98 48.55 -6.62
N LEU A 415 22.11 49.08 -7.07
CA LEU A 415 22.88 48.89 -8.31
C LEU A 415 23.77 47.61 -8.39
N PRO A 416 24.41 47.33 -9.55
CA PRO A 416 24.89 46.01 -9.94
C PRO A 416 26.38 45.78 -9.64
N VAL A 417 26.77 44.51 -9.55
CA VAL A 417 28.17 44.10 -9.70
C VAL A 417 28.24 42.94 -10.68
N THR A 418 28.74 43.25 -11.85
CA THR A 418 29.33 42.33 -12.84
C THR A 418 30.60 41.70 -12.28
N ALA A 419 30.77 40.39 -12.42
CA ALA A 419 32.08 39.77 -12.47
C ALA A 419 32.04 38.44 -13.24
N GLU A 420 33.08 38.25 -14.04
CA GLU A 420 33.20 37.34 -15.17
C GLU A 420 33.37 35.86 -14.79
N ARG A 421 33.07 35.03 -15.79
CA ARG A 421 33.22 33.58 -15.82
C ARG A 421 34.66 33.20 -16.24
N PRO A 422 35.38 32.33 -15.51
CA PRO A 422 36.58 31.68 -16.02
C PRO A 422 36.27 30.30 -16.65
N PRO A 423 37.14 29.79 -17.54
CA PRO A 423 36.87 28.63 -18.38
C PRO A 423 37.18 27.28 -17.72
N ALA A 424 36.59 26.24 -18.30
CA ALA A 424 36.72 24.84 -17.92
C ALA A 424 38.15 24.30 -17.98
N GLN A 425 38.49 23.42 -17.03
CA GLN A 425 39.63 22.50 -17.12
C GLN A 425 39.16 21.04 -16.95
N PRO A 426 39.80 20.08 -17.64
CA PRO A 426 39.40 18.68 -17.67
C PRO A 426 39.93 17.92 -16.45
N LEU A 427 39.07 17.12 -15.81
CA LEU A 427 39.47 16.22 -14.72
C LEU A 427 39.88 14.86 -15.28
N THR A 428 41.17 14.59 -15.15
CA THR A 428 41.85 13.31 -15.37
C THR A 428 41.47 12.28 -14.31
N ALA A 429 41.21 11.05 -14.76
CA ALA A 429 41.00 9.88 -13.92
C ALA A 429 42.27 9.45 -13.19
N ALA A 430 42.13 9.02 -11.93
CA ALA A 430 43.12 8.26 -11.17
C ALA A 430 42.42 7.23 -10.26
N PRO A 431 43.08 6.11 -9.93
CA PRO A 431 42.42 4.82 -9.66
C PRO A 431 42.08 4.59 -8.18
N ALA A 432 41.08 3.73 -7.96
CA ALA A 432 40.65 3.25 -6.65
C ALA A 432 41.72 2.36 -5.98
N PRO A 433 41.89 2.41 -4.64
CA PRO A 433 42.80 1.52 -3.94
C PRO A 433 42.15 0.16 -3.66
N ALA A 434 42.93 -0.89 -3.90
CA ALA A 434 42.64 -2.27 -3.50
C ALA A 434 42.83 -2.46 -1.98
N VAL A 435 41.97 -3.26 -1.35
CA VAL A 435 42.17 -3.79 0.01
C VAL A 435 42.00 -5.31 -0.03
N PRO A 436 42.90 -6.08 0.61
CA PRO A 436 43.09 -7.51 0.35
C PRO A 436 42.17 -8.44 1.16
N ALA A 437 42.14 -9.69 0.72
CA ALA A 437 41.50 -10.83 1.37
C ALA A 437 42.34 -11.45 2.51
N ALA A 438 41.60 -12.11 3.42
CA ALA A 438 41.93 -13.34 4.17
C ALA A 438 42.28 -13.27 5.67
N ALA A 439 41.77 -14.32 6.35
CA ALA A 439 42.11 -14.94 7.65
C ALA A 439 41.07 -14.70 8.77
N ALA A 440 40.17 -15.62 9.11
CA ALA A 440 40.34 -16.95 9.74
C ALA A 440 40.77 -16.90 11.23
N ALA A 441 39.81 -17.15 12.13
CA ALA A 441 40.00 -17.78 13.45
C ALA A 441 38.61 -18.22 13.99
N THR A 442 38.22 -19.51 13.90
CA THR A 442 38.36 -20.61 14.88
C THR A 442 37.79 -20.42 16.29
N ALA A 443 36.81 -21.30 16.59
CA ALA A 443 36.47 -21.94 17.87
C ALA A 443 35.88 -21.05 19.00
N ALA A 444 34.94 -21.47 19.85
CA ALA A 444 34.62 -22.82 20.30
C ALA A 444 33.18 -22.95 20.83
N THR A 445 32.70 -24.17 20.68
CA THR A 445 31.54 -24.88 21.23
C THR A 445 31.45 -24.85 22.76
N ALA A 446 30.25 -24.84 23.34
CA ALA A 446 29.83 -25.76 24.42
C ALA A 446 28.33 -25.63 24.73
N THR A 447 27.76 -26.72 25.21
CA THR A 447 26.36 -27.15 25.11
C THR A 447 25.75 -27.38 26.50
N VAL A 448 24.41 -27.40 26.59
CA VAL A 448 23.57 -28.16 27.56
C VAL A 448 23.55 -27.57 29.01
N ALA A 449 22.41 -27.36 29.69
CA ALA A 449 21.35 -28.32 29.96
C ALA A 449 19.98 -27.70 30.32
N VAL A 450 18.95 -28.49 30.01
CA VAL A 450 17.54 -28.39 30.40
C VAL A 450 17.35 -29.03 31.79
N THR A 451 16.54 -28.41 32.65
CA THR A 451 15.78 -29.12 33.70
C THR A 451 14.40 -28.47 33.90
N SER A 452 13.44 -29.31 34.27
CA SER A 452 11.99 -29.12 34.11
C SER A 452 11.23 -28.93 35.44
N ALA A 453 10.03 -28.34 35.31
CA ALA A 453 8.76 -28.60 36.04
C ALA A 453 8.46 -28.00 37.45
N GLU A 454 7.50 -27.04 37.47
CA GLU A 454 6.21 -26.89 38.24
C GLU A 454 6.06 -27.31 39.74
N PRO A 455 5.02 -26.86 40.53
CA PRO A 455 3.68 -26.32 40.15
C PRO A 455 3.09 -25.13 40.97
N ILE A 456 1.85 -24.77 40.60
CA ILE A 456 0.88 -23.74 41.08
C ILE A 456 0.27 -24.05 42.47
N PRO A 457 -0.20 -23.04 43.25
CA PRO A 457 -1.65 -22.88 43.60
C PRO A 457 -2.12 -21.39 43.59
N ALA A 458 -3.24 -21.03 42.94
CA ALA A 458 -4.64 -20.92 43.41
C ALA A 458 -5.04 -19.60 44.14
N GLU A 459 -6.16 -19.01 43.68
CA GLU A 459 -6.79 -17.73 44.09
C GLU A 459 -7.28 -17.67 45.56
N PRO A 460 -7.64 -16.48 46.08
CA PRO A 460 -9.08 -16.20 46.18
C PRO A 460 -9.56 -14.75 45.93
N THR A 461 -10.87 -14.72 45.75
CA THR A 461 -11.90 -13.71 45.46
C THR A 461 -12.14 -12.56 46.46
N SER A 462 -12.57 -11.42 45.89
CA SER A 462 -13.68 -10.50 46.28
C SER A 462 -13.74 -9.84 47.68
N ALA A 463 -13.60 -8.50 47.72
CA ALA A 463 -14.49 -7.58 48.46
C ALA A 463 -14.12 -6.09 48.23
N GLU A 464 -15.10 -5.26 47.85
CA GLU A 464 -15.16 -3.80 48.03
C GLU A 464 -16.34 -3.50 48.98
N PRO A 465 -16.60 -2.25 49.43
CA PRO A 465 -15.73 -1.30 50.14
C PRO A 465 -16.44 -0.77 51.41
N THR A 466 -15.72 -0.11 52.34
CA THR A 466 -16.38 0.69 53.39
C THR A 466 -15.71 2.05 53.55
N SER A 467 -16.55 3.06 53.44
CA SER A 467 -16.39 4.49 53.63
C SER A 467 -15.87 4.91 55.02
N ALA A 468 -14.92 5.85 55.05
CA ALA A 468 -14.78 6.84 56.13
C ALA A 468 -13.97 8.05 55.62
N GLU A 469 -14.60 9.23 55.62
CA GLU A 469 -13.93 10.55 55.58
C GLU A 469 -13.55 11.01 57.02
N PRO A 470 -13.06 12.24 57.25
CA PRO A 470 -11.65 12.61 57.18
C PRO A 470 -11.13 13.11 58.54
N SER A 471 -9.84 12.93 58.82
CA SER A 471 -9.19 13.60 59.94
C SER A 471 -8.05 14.49 59.45
N THR A 472 -8.29 15.80 59.59
CA THR A 472 -7.32 16.89 59.48
C THR A 472 -6.11 16.65 60.37
N GLN A 473 -4.92 16.52 59.79
CA GLN A 473 -3.67 16.84 60.48
C GLN A 473 -2.72 17.65 59.59
N SER A 474 -2.13 18.62 60.28
CA SER A 474 -1.32 19.75 59.87
C SER A 474 -0.24 19.50 58.82
N ALA A 475 -0.07 20.54 58.00
CA ALA A 475 1.05 20.80 57.12
C ALA A 475 2.38 20.52 57.83
N THR A 476 3.02 19.43 57.43
CA THR A 476 4.45 19.23 57.59
C THR A 476 5.06 19.50 56.22
N VAL A 477 5.97 20.47 56.15
CA VAL A 477 6.76 20.75 54.94
C VAL A 477 7.47 19.45 54.57
N ALA A 478 7.01 18.80 53.48
CA ALA A 478 7.63 17.60 52.98
C ALA A 478 9.07 17.92 52.53
N PRO A 479 10.04 17.03 52.79
CA PRO A 479 11.39 17.18 52.27
C PRO A 479 11.32 17.20 50.73
N ALA A 480 12.21 17.98 50.10
CA ALA A 480 12.34 18.06 48.66
C ALA A 480 12.32 16.64 48.05
N THR A 481 11.36 16.40 47.15
CA THR A 481 11.26 15.15 46.39
C THR A 481 12.64 14.81 45.83
N PRO A 482 13.18 13.59 46.04
CA PRO A 482 14.43 13.21 45.41
C PRO A 482 14.30 13.48 43.92
N ALA A 483 15.27 14.19 43.34
CA ALA A 483 15.28 14.52 41.92
C ALA A 483 14.98 13.24 41.12
N ALA A 484 13.95 13.29 40.27
CA ALA A 484 13.52 12.13 39.50
C ALA A 484 14.74 11.56 38.76
N ARG A 485 15.10 10.30 39.06
CA ARG A 485 16.21 9.62 38.40
C ARG A 485 15.62 8.65 37.39
N ILE A 486 16.10 8.69 36.17
CA ILE A 486 15.67 7.78 35.11
C ILE A 486 16.34 6.43 35.34
N ASP A 487 15.53 5.39 35.50
CA ASP A 487 15.98 4.00 35.53
C ASP A 487 15.10 3.11 34.63
N ALA A 488 15.48 1.84 34.52
CA ALA A 488 14.78 0.90 33.64
C ALA A 488 13.37 0.56 34.11
N ALA A 489 13.11 0.62 35.43
CA ALA A 489 11.79 0.35 35.99
C ALA A 489 10.82 1.48 35.62
N LEU A 490 11.24 2.73 35.83
CA LEU A 490 10.47 3.91 35.44
C LEU A 490 10.16 3.90 33.95
N LEU A 491 11.15 3.67 33.08
CA LEU A 491 10.91 3.61 31.62
C LEU A 491 9.95 2.48 31.23
N THR A 492 10.01 1.33 31.91
CA THR A 492 9.09 0.21 31.66
C THR A 492 7.65 0.55 32.04
N ASP A 493 7.44 1.23 33.18
CA ASP A 493 6.12 1.70 33.61
C ASP A 493 5.54 2.76 32.66
N LEU A 494 6.41 3.65 32.16
CA LEU A 494 6.06 4.62 31.13
C LEU A 494 5.66 3.93 29.82
N PHE A 495 6.40 2.89 29.39
CA PHE A 495 6.05 2.10 28.20
C PHE A 495 4.72 1.37 28.36
N ALA A 496 4.44 0.81 29.55
CA ALA A 496 3.17 0.16 29.84
C ALA A 496 2.00 1.16 29.77
N THR A 497 2.22 2.40 30.21
CA THR A 497 1.23 3.47 30.09
C THR A 497 1.04 3.90 28.62
N ALA A 498 2.14 4.10 27.88
CA ALA A 498 2.11 4.44 26.45
C ALA A 498 1.47 3.34 25.59
N GLY A 499 1.64 2.08 25.98
CA GLY A 499 1.01 0.92 25.34
C GLY A 499 -0.52 0.93 25.35
N ARG A 500 -1.15 1.82 26.13
CA ARG A 500 -2.62 2.03 26.12
C ARG A 500 -3.13 2.80 24.91
N SER A 501 -2.22 3.29 24.08
CA SER A 501 -2.51 4.02 22.86
C SER A 501 -3.48 3.25 21.96
N PRO A 502 -4.32 3.96 21.18
CA PRO A 502 -5.12 3.32 20.15
C PRO A 502 -4.23 2.81 19.01
N SER A 503 -4.69 1.75 18.36
CA SER A 503 -4.16 1.28 17.08
C SER A 503 -5.28 0.63 16.26
N ALA A 504 -5.15 0.63 14.93
CA ALA A 504 -6.09 -0.04 14.05
C ALA A 504 -6.23 -1.51 14.47
N HIS A 505 -7.49 -1.98 14.53
CA HIS A 505 -7.85 -3.32 15.05
C HIS A 505 -7.24 -3.70 16.41
N ASN A 506 -6.72 -2.74 17.19
CA ASN A 506 -5.95 -2.98 18.40
C ASN A 506 -4.72 -3.91 18.19
N THR A 507 -4.03 -3.75 17.04
CA THR A 507 -2.86 -4.58 16.70
C THR A 507 -1.65 -4.34 17.60
N GLN A 508 -1.51 -3.13 18.14
CA GLN A 508 -0.42 -2.70 19.02
C GLN A 508 0.96 -2.97 18.39
N PRO A 509 1.29 -2.29 17.28
CA PRO A 509 2.42 -2.66 16.43
C PRO A 509 3.79 -2.21 16.97
N TRP A 510 3.85 -1.57 18.13
CA TRP A 510 5.06 -0.96 18.69
C TRP A 510 5.93 -1.96 19.49
N VAL A 511 7.24 -1.76 19.38
CA VAL A 511 8.28 -2.47 20.14
C VAL A 511 9.25 -1.43 20.72
N PRO A 512 8.98 -0.90 21.93
CA PRO A 512 9.90 0.01 22.61
C PRO A 512 11.10 -0.75 23.20
N ARG A 513 12.29 -0.15 23.11
CA ARG A 513 13.53 -0.65 23.70
C ARG A 513 14.31 0.48 24.34
N ILE A 514 14.83 0.23 25.54
CA ILE A 514 15.80 1.11 26.19
C ILE A 514 17.14 0.88 25.48
N VAL A 515 17.68 1.91 24.83
CA VAL A 515 18.98 1.85 24.15
C VAL A 515 20.10 2.06 25.15
N ARG A 516 19.97 3.10 25.98
CA ARG A 516 20.90 3.43 27.06
C ARG A 516 20.24 4.33 28.09
N ILE A 517 20.73 4.26 29.32
CA ILE A 517 20.43 5.20 30.41
C ILE A 517 21.77 5.81 30.82
N ALA A 518 21.84 7.13 30.97
CA ALA A 518 23.05 7.79 31.44
C ALA A 518 23.37 7.35 32.89
N ASP A 519 24.65 7.25 33.24
CA ASP A 519 25.08 6.73 34.55
C ASP A 519 24.57 7.59 35.73
N ASP A 520 24.43 8.90 35.51
CA ASP A 520 23.85 9.84 36.46
C ASP A 520 22.32 9.71 36.58
N GLY A 521 21.67 9.03 35.63
CA GLY A 521 20.23 8.86 35.51
C GLY A 521 19.50 10.14 35.12
N THR A 522 20.18 11.11 34.50
CA THR A 522 19.56 12.38 34.07
C THR A 522 18.95 12.29 32.67
N SER A 523 19.34 11.30 31.88
CA SER A 523 18.83 11.08 30.53
C SER A 523 18.79 9.61 30.13
N ALA A 524 17.93 9.28 29.17
CA ALA A 524 17.88 7.98 28.51
C ALA A 524 17.57 8.13 27.02
N GLU A 525 17.97 7.11 26.25
CA GLU A 525 17.64 6.97 24.84
C GLU A 525 16.76 5.74 24.65
N VAL A 526 15.66 5.94 23.93
CA VAL A 526 14.64 4.92 23.66
C VAL A 526 14.50 4.77 22.14
N ALA A 527 14.43 3.53 21.68
CA ALA A 527 14.08 3.20 20.31
C ALA A 527 12.68 2.61 20.28
N LEU A 528 11.84 3.08 19.35
CA LEU A 528 10.51 2.55 19.11
C LEU A 528 10.46 2.01 17.68
N THR A 529 10.45 0.70 17.57
CA THR A 529 10.40 -0.01 16.28
C THR A 529 9.05 -0.67 16.06
N VAL A 530 8.75 -1.09 14.83
CA VAL A 530 7.51 -1.78 14.49
C VAL A 530 7.71 -3.31 14.53
N ASP A 531 6.73 -4.04 15.08
CA ASP A 531 6.61 -5.50 14.93
C ASP A 531 5.90 -5.81 13.59
N PRO A 532 6.61 -6.34 12.57
CA PRO A 532 6.03 -6.59 11.26
C PRO A 532 4.84 -7.56 11.30
N ALA A 533 4.79 -8.47 12.29
CA ALA A 533 3.69 -9.43 12.45
C ALA A 533 2.39 -8.78 12.96
N ARG A 534 2.47 -7.53 13.43
CA ARG A 534 1.34 -6.76 13.97
C ARG A 534 0.92 -5.60 13.06
N THR A 535 1.37 -5.63 11.80
CA THR A 535 0.97 -4.67 10.77
C THR A 535 -0.28 -5.15 10.02
N LEU A 536 -0.92 -4.25 9.27
CA LEU A 536 -2.09 -4.52 8.44
C LEU A 536 -1.75 -4.29 6.96
N PRO A 537 -0.94 -5.16 6.33
CA PRO A 537 -0.46 -4.93 4.96
C PRO A 537 -1.56 -4.92 3.89
N VAL A 538 -2.77 -5.42 4.20
CA VAL A 538 -3.89 -5.40 3.26
C VAL A 538 -4.91 -4.31 3.63
N GLY A 539 -5.23 -4.15 4.91
CA GLY A 539 -6.19 -3.18 5.43
C GLY A 539 -5.63 -1.77 5.59
N ASP A 540 -4.32 -1.61 5.74
CA ASP A 540 -3.59 -0.34 5.81
C ASP A 540 -2.41 -0.35 4.81
N PRO A 541 -2.70 -0.38 3.50
CA PRO A 541 -1.65 -0.53 2.47
C PRO A 541 -0.67 0.64 2.41
N ARG A 542 -1.05 1.82 2.93
CA ARG A 542 -0.20 3.01 3.00
C ARG A 542 0.57 3.14 4.31
N SER A 543 0.31 2.27 5.30
CA SER A 543 0.88 2.37 6.66
C SER A 543 0.48 3.64 7.42
N GLU A 544 -0.60 4.31 7.01
CA GLU A 544 -1.07 5.55 7.65
C GLU A 544 -1.59 5.27 9.06
N ASP A 545 -2.44 4.24 9.20
CA ASP A 545 -2.97 3.86 10.51
C ASP A 545 -1.84 3.39 11.43
N LEU A 546 -0.83 2.70 10.88
CA LEU A 546 0.38 2.34 11.58
C LEU A 546 1.13 3.59 12.09
N HIS A 547 1.43 4.56 11.24
CA HIS A 547 2.16 5.77 11.65
C HIS A 547 1.38 6.61 12.66
N LEU A 548 0.07 6.77 12.47
CA LEU A 548 -0.81 7.44 13.45
C LEU A 548 -0.79 6.73 14.81
N SER A 549 -0.79 5.39 14.81
CA SER A 549 -0.70 4.58 16.03
C SER A 549 0.65 4.76 16.74
N ILE A 550 1.75 4.85 15.99
CA ILE A 550 3.08 5.15 16.54
C ILE A 550 3.13 6.57 17.11
N GLY A 551 2.55 7.55 16.42
CA GLY A 551 2.36 8.91 16.93
C GLY A 551 1.57 8.96 18.23
N CYS A 552 0.45 8.25 18.31
CA CYS A 552 -0.33 8.12 19.54
C CYS A 552 0.53 7.54 20.68
N TRP A 553 1.34 6.51 20.40
CA TRP A 553 2.23 5.92 21.40
C TRP A 553 3.29 6.90 21.90
N VAL A 554 3.94 7.63 20.98
CA VAL A 554 4.92 8.66 21.33
C VAL A 554 4.30 9.73 22.20
N GLU A 555 3.09 10.20 21.88
CA GLU A 555 2.42 11.21 22.67
C GLU A 555 1.99 10.70 24.05
N ALA A 556 1.50 9.47 24.14
CA ALA A 556 1.16 8.86 25.42
C ALA A 556 2.39 8.68 26.31
N LEU A 557 3.55 8.36 25.74
CA LEU A 557 4.82 8.35 26.46
C LEU A 557 5.17 9.76 26.97
N SER A 558 5.07 10.78 26.11
CA SER A 558 5.35 12.17 26.47
C SER A 558 4.47 12.68 27.61
N ILE A 559 3.18 12.38 27.59
CA ILE A 559 2.24 12.76 28.66
C ILE A 559 2.61 12.06 29.98
N ALA A 560 2.88 10.74 29.94
CA ALA A 560 3.25 9.99 31.13
C ALA A 560 4.60 10.44 31.71
N ALA A 561 5.57 10.71 30.84
CA ALA A 561 6.88 11.22 31.22
C ALA A 561 6.78 12.62 31.86
N ALA A 562 5.98 13.51 31.29
CA ALA A 562 5.78 14.86 31.83
C ALA A 562 5.12 14.83 33.22
N GLU A 563 4.15 13.95 33.47
CA GLU A 563 3.58 13.77 34.81
C GLU A 563 4.60 13.23 35.82
N ALA A 564 5.59 12.45 35.36
CA ALA A 564 6.71 11.98 36.16
C ALA A 564 7.86 13.01 36.28
N GLY A 565 7.70 14.23 35.78
CA GLY A 565 8.73 15.28 35.82
C GLY A 565 9.87 15.08 34.81
N LEU A 566 9.60 14.41 33.69
CA LEU A 566 10.56 14.15 32.62
C LEU A 566 10.13 14.86 31.33
N ASP A 567 11.10 15.42 30.60
CA ASP A 567 10.93 15.90 29.24
C ASP A 567 11.21 14.76 28.25
N THR A 568 10.54 14.81 27.10
CA THR A 568 10.77 13.88 25.97
C THR A 568 11.05 14.68 24.70
N ALA A 569 11.87 14.15 23.80
CA ALA A 569 12.15 14.71 22.48
C ALA A 569 12.35 13.61 21.45
N VAL A 570 11.73 13.73 20.26
CA VAL A 570 12.01 12.84 19.12
C VAL A 570 13.31 13.31 18.48
N THR A 571 14.31 12.44 18.40
CA THR A 571 15.64 12.78 17.86
C THR A 571 15.82 12.34 16.42
N SER A 572 15.18 11.25 16.00
CA SER A 572 15.12 10.85 14.58
C SER A 572 13.89 10.00 14.30
N VAL A 573 13.46 10.03 13.04
CA VAL A 573 12.46 9.13 12.48
C VAL A 573 13.03 8.60 11.18
N ASP A 574 13.33 7.31 11.16
CA ASP A 574 13.98 6.65 10.03
C ASP A 574 13.10 5.49 9.52
N GLY A 575 13.04 5.30 8.19
CA GLY A 575 12.25 4.23 7.57
C GLY A 575 10.78 4.58 7.32
N TRP A 576 10.01 3.58 6.86
CA TRP A 576 8.60 3.73 6.50
C TRP A 576 7.83 2.44 6.79
N GLY A 577 6.62 2.56 7.33
CA GLY A 577 5.75 1.43 7.61
C GLY A 577 6.43 0.39 8.51
N PRO A 578 6.51 -0.90 8.11
CA PRO A 578 7.13 -1.93 8.93
C PRO A 578 8.62 -1.75 9.24
N SER A 579 9.35 -0.90 8.49
CA SER A 579 10.79 -0.63 8.73
C SER A 579 11.05 0.59 9.62
N LEU A 580 9.99 1.21 10.14
CA LEU A 580 10.08 2.43 10.94
C LEU A 580 10.88 2.22 12.24
N ASP A 581 11.81 3.14 12.51
CA ASP A 581 12.59 3.26 13.74
C ASP A 581 12.52 4.73 14.21
N VAL A 582 11.91 4.94 15.38
CA VAL A 582 11.81 6.27 16.00
C VAL A 582 12.73 6.32 17.21
N ARG A 583 13.63 7.31 17.24
CA ARG A 583 14.53 7.55 18.36
C ARG A 583 14.02 8.67 19.23
N LEU A 584 13.96 8.42 20.54
CA LEU A 584 13.51 9.38 21.54
C LEU A 584 14.58 9.57 22.61
N ARG A 585 14.73 10.81 23.04
CA ARG A 585 15.48 11.19 24.23
C ARG A 585 14.50 11.51 25.34
N VAL A 586 14.76 10.95 26.52
CA VAL A 586 14.04 11.26 27.76
C VAL A 586 15.03 11.93 28.71
N THR A 587 14.66 13.05 29.32
CA THR A 587 15.54 13.80 30.24
C THR A 587 14.77 14.22 31.48
N VAL A 588 15.45 14.35 32.62
CA VAL A 588 14.85 14.96 33.81
C VAL A 588 14.50 16.41 33.50
N SER A 589 13.24 16.79 33.75
CA SER A 589 12.77 18.13 33.41
C SER A 589 13.42 19.18 34.30
N ALA A 590 13.87 20.28 33.68
CA ALA A 590 14.32 21.47 34.40
C ALA A 590 13.15 22.24 35.04
N ASP A 591 11.92 22.01 34.57
CA ASP A 591 10.68 22.56 35.12
C ASP A 591 9.64 21.45 35.30
N PRO A 592 9.65 20.74 36.45
CA PRO A 592 8.72 19.65 36.74
C PRO A 592 7.24 20.08 36.79
N GLY A 593 6.97 21.40 36.82
CA GLY A 593 5.62 21.95 36.78
C GLY A 593 5.02 22.02 35.38
N ASP A 594 5.86 22.03 34.33
CA ASP A 594 5.39 22.05 32.95
C ASP A 594 4.96 20.65 32.48
N ARG A 595 3.64 20.42 32.48
CA ARG A 595 3.01 19.16 32.06
C ARG A 595 2.55 19.15 30.60
N ARG A 596 3.05 20.07 29.77
CA ARG A 596 2.61 20.20 28.37
C ARG A 596 3.22 19.19 27.40
N GLY A 597 4.20 18.40 27.84
CA GLY A 597 4.77 17.27 27.07
C GLY A 597 6.02 17.62 26.25
N LEU A 598 6.23 16.90 25.14
CA LEU A 598 7.44 16.90 24.30
C LEU A 598 7.97 18.31 24.00
N ARG A 599 9.29 18.52 24.14
CA ARG A 599 9.97 19.74 23.68
C ARG A 599 10.61 19.48 22.32
N ASP A 600 10.14 20.18 21.28
CA ASP A 600 10.77 20.11 19.97
C ASP A 600 12.17 20.74 20.05
N THR A 601 13.21 19.92 19.84
CA THR A 601 14.62 20.36 19.88
C THR A 601 15.44 19.85 18.70
N ALA A 602 14.82 19.34 17.64
CA ALA A 602 15.46 19.15 16.34
C ALA A 602 15.20 20.44 15.51
N SER A 603 16.15 21.23 15.02
CA SER A 603 17.55 21.00 14.67
C SER A 603 18.30 22.35 14.67
N GLY A 604 19.63 22.33 14.82
CA GLY A 604 20.52 23.45 14.51
C GLY A 604 20.74 23.63 13.00
N ASP A 605 19.67 23.57 12.21
CA ASP A 605 19.70 23.84 10.77
C ASP A 605 18.33 24.42 10.37
N ASP A 606 18.34 25.62 9.78
CA ASP A 606 17.16 26.41 9.41
C ASP A 606 16.35 25.73 8.29
N ARG A 607 15.54 24.74 8.65
CA ARG A 607 14.32 24.39 7.92
C ARG A 607 13.15 24.52 8.88
N GLU A 608 12.38 25.59 8.73
CA GLU A 608 11.16 25.89 9.50
C GLU A 608 10.20 24.69 9.51
N VAL A 609 10.25 23.90 10.58
CA VAL A 609 9.04 23.28 11.13
C VAL A 609 8.27 24.44 11.79
N PRO A 610 7.00 24.72 11.42
CA PRO A 610 6.28 25.86 11.96
C PRO A 610 6.24 25.81 13.48
N ALA A 611 6.67 26.90 14.12
CA ALA A 611 6.83 27.06 15.57
C ALA A 611 5.49 27.16 16.35
N GLY A 612 4.44 26.44 15.94
CA GLY A 612 3.16 26.34 16.63
C GLY A 612 2.72 24.89 16.69
N GLY A 613 2.52 24.34 17.89
CA GLY A 613 2.03 22.95 17.99
C GLY A 613 1.75 22.43 19.39
N HIS A 614 2.54 22.81 20.42
CA HIS A 614 2.33 22.27 21.79
C HIS A 614 1.78 23.25 22.82
N ARG A 615 1.95 24.57 22.63
CA ARG A 615 1.52 25.57 23.61
C ARG A 615 0.01 25.79 23.66
N ASP A 616 -0.68 25.41 22.60
CA ASP A 616 -2.12 25.67 22.42
C ASP A 616 -3.01 24.52 22.90
N TRP A 617 -2.42 23.37 23.25
CA TRP A 617 -3.14 22.25 23.86
C TRP A 617 -3.16 22.35 25.39
N PRO A 618 -4.24 21.90 26.06
CA PRO A 618 -4.24 21.74 27.51
C PRO A 618 -3.26 20.62 27.95
N SER A 619 -2.83 20.65 29.20
CA SER A 619 -2.02 19.57 29.78
C SER A 619 -2.88 18.33 30.03
N PHE A 620 -2.33 17.16 29.74
CA PHE A 620 -2.95 15.85 29.96
C PHE A 620 -2.15 15.04 31.00
N THR A 621 -2.78 14.01 31.55
CA THR A 621 -2.22 13.13 32.58
C THR A 621 -2.36 11.66 32.19
N THR A 622 -1.67 10.78 32.90
CA THR A 622 -1.86 9.33 32.81
C THR A 622 -3.29 8.91 33.14
N ALA A 623 -4.02 9.66 33.97
CA ALA A 623 -5.44 9.42 34.22
C ALA A 623 -6.29 9.63 32.96
N ASP A 624 -6.00 10.65 32.16
CA ASP A 624 -6.69 10.88 30.87
C ASP A 624 -6.42 9.74 29.88
N LEU A 625 -5.15 9.31 29.75
CA LEU A 625 -4.77 8.15 28.93
C LEU A 625 -5.45 6.87 29.41
N ARG A 626 -5.59 6.70 30.72
CA ARG A 626 -6.29 5.57 31.33
C ARG A 626 -7.79 5.67 31.12
N HIS A 627 -8.39 6.84 31.13
CA HIS A 627 -9.84 7.01 31.01
C HIS A 627 -10.33 6.84 29.56
N ARG A 628 -9.61 7.41 28.59
CA ARG A 628 -9.97 7.40 27.16
C ARG A 628 -10.35 6.02 26.62
N GLN A 629 -11.46 5.97 25.88
CA GLN A 629 -11.97 4.76 25.23
C GLN A 629 -12.51 5.08 23.82
N VAL A 630 -12.53 4.06 22.96
CA VAL A 630 -13.30 4.05 21.71
C VAL A 630 -14.62 3.34 21.99
N ASP A 631 -15.73 3.91 21.57
CA ASP A 631 -17.05 3.32 21.74
C ASP A 631 -17.74 3.12 20.39
N ARG A 632 -17.99 1.85 20.04
CA ARG A 632 -18.76 1.44 18.84
C ARG A 632 -20.25 1.26 19.13
N GLY A 633 -20.70 1.72 20.30
CA GLY A 633 -22.07 1.67 20.76
C GLY A 633 -22.90 2.86 20.30
N PRO A 634 -24.16 2.93 20.75
CA PRO A 634 -25.03 4.06 20.45
C PRO A 634 -24.49 5.34 21.11
N LEU A 635 -24.04 6.28 20.27
CA LEU A 635 -23.60 7.62 20.64
C LEU A 635 -24.75 8.62 20.44
N SER A 636 -25.00 9.47 21.42
CA SER A 636 -25.96 10.59 21.32
C SER A 636 -25.24 11.91 21.04
N ARG A 637 -25.81 12.73 20.16
CA ARG A 637 -25.33 14.08 19.86
C ARG A 637 -25.28 14.97 21.11
N ASP A 638 -24.24 15.79 21.23
CA ASP A 638 -24.14 16.88 22.20
C ASP A 638 -23.41 18.04 21.52
N ASP A 639 -24.19 18.95 20.94
CA ASP A 639 -23.67 20.04 20.12
C ASP A 639 -22.79 21.00 20.92
N THR A 640 -23.10 21.23 22.20
CA THR A 640 -22.37 22.18 23.04
C THR A 640 -20.98 21.64 23.38
N ALA A 641 -20.91 20.41 23.90
CA ALA A 641 -19.63 19.78 24.24
C ALA A 641 -18.78 19.53 22.98
N PHE A 642 -19.41 19.19 21.86
CA PHE A 642 -18.75 19.02 20.57
C PHE A 642 -18.14 20.33 20.08
N ALA A 643 -18.91 21.41 20.03
CA ALA A 643 -18.42 22.70 19.52
C ALA A 643 -17.25 23.24 20.36
N GLU A 644 -17.32 23.11 21.68
CA GLU A 644 -16.23 23.53 22.58
C GLU A 644 -14.95 22.72 22.34
N ALA A 645 -15.05 21.38 22.31
CA ALA A 645 -13.88 20.52 22.15
C ALA A 645 -13.28 20.60 20.75
N VAL A 646 -14.10 20.62 19.69
CA VAL A 646 -13.63 20.71 18.31
C VAL A 646 -13.04 22.09 18.01
N GLY A 647 -13.65 23.17 18.51
CA GLY A 647 -13.10 24.52 18.34
C GLY A 647 -11.70 24.67 18.94
N HIS A 648 -11.47 24.11 20.13
CA HIS A 648 -10.14 24.06 20.73
C HIS A 648 -9.16 23.17 19.94
N ALA A 649 -9.61 22.00 19.48
CA ALA A 649 -8.77 21.12 18.67
C ALA A 649 -8.37 21.76 17.34
N ASP A 650 -9.30 22.37 16.61
CA ASP A 650 -9.01 23.03 15.33
C ASP A 650 -8.03 24.20 15.48
N ALA A 651 -8.16 24.99 16.54
CA ALA A 651 -7.21 26.06 16.84
C ALA A 651 -5.78 25.52 17.04
N ALA A 652 -5.64 24.40 17.77
CA ALA A 652 -4.35 23.77 18.01
C ALA A 652 -3.78 23.05 16.76
N LEU A 653 -4.66 22.46 15.93
CA LEU A 653 -4.31 21.75 14.70
C LEU A 653 -3.87 22.68 13.56
N ALA A 654 -4.21 23.97 13.61
CA ALA A 654 -3.90 24.94 12.57
C ALA A 654 -2.39 25.02 12.26
N GLY A 655 -1.53 24.95 13.27
CA GLY A 655 -0.06 24.91 13.12
C GLY A 655 0.42 23.64 12.38
N SER A 656 -0.32 22.55 12.54
CA SER A 656 -0.09 21.27 11.87
C SER A 656 -0.78 21.17 10.51
N ARG A 657 -1.25 22.25 9.87
CA ARG A 657 -1.94 22.21 8.55
C ARG A 657 -3.02 21.10 8.47
N ALA A 658 -3.65 20.85 9.60
CA ALA A 658 -4.66 19.84 9.81
C ALA A 658 -5.93 20.52 10.31
N ARG A 659 -7.08 19.93 10.03
CA ARG A 659 -8.37 20.44 10.49
C ARG A 659 -9.40 19.33 10.60
N LEU A 660 -10.37 19.54 11.46
CA LEU A 660 -11.54 18.69 11.61
C LEU A 660 -12.65 19.20 10.69
N VAL A 661 -13.26 18.31 9.93
CA VAL A 661 -14.37 18.63 9.02
C VAL A 661 -15.56 17.76 9.36
N GLU A 662 -16.67 18.38 9.77
CA GLU A 662 -17.94 17.68 10.00
C GLU A 662 -18.58 17.31 8.65
N ILE A 663 -19.01 16.05 8.54
CA ILE A 663 -19.66 15.48 7.35
C ILE A 663 -21.15 15.26 7.65
N PRO A 664 -22.07 15.68 6.77
CA PRO A 664 -23.50 15.43 6.95
C PRO A 664 -23.85 13.93 7.03
N ASP A 665 -24.81 13.56 7.89
CA ASP A 665 -25.16 12.14 8.16
C ASP A 665 -25.54 11.33 6.91
N ASP A 666 -26.23 11.94 5.94
CA ASP A 666 -26.64 11.29 4.70
C ASP A 666 -25.42 10.93 3.86
N GLU A 667 -24.49 11.88 3.71
CA GLU A 667 -23.21 11.65 3.05
C GLU A 667 -22.37 10.63 3.82
N TRP A 668 -22.26 10.76 5.15
CA TRP A 668 -21.53 9.82 5.99
C TRP A 668 -22.07 8.39 5.89
N THR A 669 -23.40 8.24 5.90
CA THR A 669 -24.06 6.93 5.77
C THR A 669 -23.78 6.30 4.41
N ALA A 670 -23.78 7.10 3.34
CA ALA A 670 -23.44 6.64 2.00
C ALA A 670 -21.97 6.22 1.90
N LEU A 671 -21.05 7.02 2.45
CA LEU A 671 -19.62 6.73 2.51
C LEU A 671 -19.38 5.44 3.29
N LEU A 672 -19.86 5.35 4.53
CA LEU A 672 -19.67 4.20 5.40
C LEU A 672 -20.24 2.93 4.78
N THR A 673 -21.45 2.98 4.21
CA THR A 673 -22.06 1.81 3.55
C THR A 673 -21.20 1.31 2.39
N ARG A 674 -20.66 2.22 1.57
CA ARG A 674 -19.78 1.86 0.46
C ARG A 674 -18.45 1.29 0.96
N ALA A 675 -17.84 1.93 1.95
CA ALA A 675 -16.59 1.49 2.57
C ALA A 675 -16.71 0.11 3.21
N THR A 676 -17.74 -0.12 4.02
CA THR A 676 -18.01 -1.42 4.64
C THR A 676 -18.19 -2.52 3.59
N ARG A 677 -18.93 -2.25 2.50
CA ARG A 677 -19.07 -3.22 1.39
C ARG A 677 -17.73 -3.53 0.72
N HIS A 678 -16.86 -2.54 0.55
CA HIS A 678 -15.53 -2.75 0.00
C HIS A 678 -14.69 -3.67 0.91
N SER A 679 -14.65 -3.42 2.22
CA SER A 679 -13.91 -4.25 3.19
C SER A 679 -14.39 -5.71 3.23
N PHE A 680 -15.69 -5.97 3.01
CA PHE A 680 -16.23 -7.33 2.94
C PHE A 680 -16.10 -8.00 1.57
N ALA A 681 -16.09 -7.21 0.49
CA ALA A 681 -15.99 -7.73 -0.87
C ALA A 681 -14.57 -8.20 -1.22
N ASP A 682 -13.55 -7.62 -0.58
CA ASP A 682 -12.16 -8.07 -0.72
C ASP A 682 -11.86 -9.24 0.25
N PRO A 683 -11.64 -10.47 -0.27
CA PRO A 683 -11.38 -11.62 0.60
C PRO A 683 -10.08 -11.51 1.38
N ALA A 684 -9.10 -10.73 0.92
CA ALA A 684 -7.82 -10.55 1.60
C ALA A 684 -7.96 -9.56 2.75
N VAL A 685 -8.63 -8.41 2.55
CA VAL A 685 -8.95 -7.45 3.63
C VAL A 685 -9.78 -8.16 4.69
N PHE A 686 -10.84 -8.86 4.28
CA PHE A 686 -11.71 -9.56 5.20
C PHE A 686 -10.97 -10.66 6.00
N ALA A 687 -10.10 -11.45 5.35
CA ALA A 687 -9.31 -12.47 6.04
C ALA A 687 -8.29 -11.86 7.03
N GLU A 688 -7.70 -10.72 6.71
CA GLU A 688 -6.82 -9.98 7.61
C GLU A 688 -7.60 -9.43 8.81
N THR A 689 -8.75 -8.77 8.57
CA THR A 689 -9.63 -8.29 9.65
C THR A 689 -10.03 -9.44 10.59
N LEU A 690 -10.45 -10.59 10.05
CA LEU A 690 -10.81 -11.78 10.83
C LEU A 690 -9.66 -12.26 11.76
N THR A 691 -8.41 -12.04 11.38
CA THR A 691 -7.24 -12.39 12.19
C THR A 691 -7.12 -11.54 13.45
N TRP A 692 -7.72 -10.36 13.47
CA TRP A 692 -7.72 -9.44 14.61
C TRP A 692 -9.03 -9.42 15.40
N LEU A 693 -10.00 -10.28 15.04
CA LEU A 693 -11.25 -10.43 15.80
C LEU A 693 -11.11 -11.52 16.87
N ARG A 694 -11.44 -11.16 18.11
CA ARG A 694 -11.39 -12.02 19.30
C ARG A 694 -12.80 -12.39 19.73
N PHE A 695 -13.46 -13.24 18.94
CA PHE A 695 -14.83 -13.68 19.23
C PHE A 695 -14.92 -14.87 20.19
N ASP A 696 -13.83 -15.62 20.32
CA ASP A 696 -13.72 -16.73 21.26
C ASP A 696 -12.88 -16.30 22.48
N PRO A 697 -13.47 -16.23 23.69
CA PRO A 697 -12.72 -15.96 24.93
C PRO A 697 -11.58 -16.94 25.22
N ALA A 698 -11.58 -18.13 24.60
CA ALA A 698 -10.50 -19.10 24.71
C ALA A 698 -9.34 -18.85 23.73
N ASP A 699 -9.42 -17.84 22.85
CA ASP A 699 -8.30 -17.44 21.99
C ASP A 699 -7.09 -17.03 22.88
N PRO A 700 -5.88 -17.60 22.68
CA PRO A 700 -4.71 -17.25 23.48
C PRO A 700 -4.38 -15.75 23.49
N ALA A 701 -4.74 -15.04 22.42
CA ALA A 701 -4.50 -13.60 22.30
C ALA A 701 -5.67 -12.73 22.82
N TYR A 702 -6.77 -13.33 23.31
CA TYR A 702 -8.00 -12.61 23.72
C TYR A 702 -7.75 -11.50 24.75
N ARG A 703 -6.80 -11.71 25.67
CA ARG A 703 -6.44 -10.72 26.71
C ARG A 703 -5.26 -9.83 26.33
N GLN A 704 -4.70 -9.98 25.13
CA GLN A 704 -3.50 -9.27 24.71
C GLN A 704 -3.82 -8.22 23.64
N ASP A 705 -4.62 -8.56 22.63
CA ASP A 705 -4.81 -7.70 21.45
C ASP A 705 -6.17 -7.93 20.75
N GLY A 706 -6.34 -7.28 19.59
CA GLY A 706 -7.51 -7.48 18.76
C GLY A 706 -8.80 -6.85 19.32
N LEU A 707 -9.89 -7.03 18.57
CA LEU A 707 -11.21 -6.53 18.92
C LEU A 707 -12.12 -7.66 19.39
N SER A 708 -12.55 -7.59 20.65
CA SER A 708 -13.51 -8.53 21.21
C SER A 708 -14.94 -8.24 20.71
N ALA A 709 -15.82 -9.23 20.82
CA ALA A 709 -17.25 -9.03 20.54
C ALA A 709 -17.86 -7.91 21.39
N ALA A 710 -17.41 -7.74 22.63
CA ALA A 710 -17.85 -6.65 23.50
C ALA A 710 -17.42 -5.29 22.91
N CYS A 711 -16.15 -5.14 22.48
CA CYS A 711 -15.65 -3.92 21.87
C CYS A 711 -16.31 -3.59 20.51
N LEU A 712 -16.87 -4.59 19.83
CA LEU A 712 -17.63 -4.45 18.59
C LEU A 712 -19.15 -4.38 18.80
N ARG A 713 -19.62 -4.44 20.07
CA ARG A 713 -21.04 -4.47 20.43
C ARG A 713 -21.83 -5.60 19.75
N ILE A 714 -21.17 -6.73 19.48
CA ILE A 714 -21.78 -7.92 18.88
C ILE A 714 -22.40 -8.79 20.01
N PRO A 715 -23.68 -9.18 19.91
CA PRO A 715 -24.32 -10.04 20.90
C PRO A 715 -23.61 -11.38 21.08
N THR A 716 -23.56 -11.90 22.31
CA THR A 716 -22.82 -13.13 22.66
C THR A 716 -23.20 -14.34 21.81
N ALA A 717 -24.47 -14.48 21.43
CA ALA A 717 -24.93 -15.57 20.57
C ALA A 717 -24.34 -15.47 19.15
N ALA A 718 -24.33 -14.27 18.56
CA ALA A 718 -23.72 -14.01 17.27
C ALA A 718 -22.20 -14.15 17.32
N ALA A 719 -21.57 -13.70 18.41
CA ALA A 719 -20.14 -13.84 18.65
C ALA A 719 -19.71 -15.32 18.74
N ARG A 720 -20.48 -16.18 19.44
CA ARG A 720 -20.19 -17.62 19.51
C ARG A 720 -20.24 -18.29 18.13
N LEU A 721 -21.26 -17.99 17.33
CA LEU A 721 -21.36 -18.48 15.96
C LEU A 721 -20.20 -17.96 15.10
N ALA A 722 -19.91 -16.66 15.17
CA ALA A 722 -18.81 -16.04 14.46
C ALA A 722 -17.44 -16.59 14.90
N GLY A 723 -17.28 -16.94 16.18
CA GLY A 723 -16.06 -17.57 16.72
C GLY A 723 -15.84 -18.99 16.20
N VAL A 724 -16.91 -19.79 16.07
CA VAL A 724 -16.84 -21.12 15.43
C VAL A 724 -16.43 -21.00 13.96
N LEU A 725 -16.95 -19.99 13.26
CA LEU A 725 -16.61 -19.68 11.87
C LEU A 725 -15.20 -19.06 11.74
N ASN A 726 -14.75 -18.26 12.71
CA ASN A 726 -13.45 -17.57 12.67
C ASN A 726 -12.25 -18.47 13.06
N ARG A 727 -12.40 -19.81 12.97
CA ARG A 727 -11.29 -20.73 13.24
C ARG A 727 -10.22 -20.65 12.15
N PRO A 728 -8.91 -20.64 12.49
CA PRO A 728 -7.82 -20.46 11.52
C PRO A 728 -7.89 -21.38 10.29
N ARG A 729 -8.33 -22.63 10.47
CA ARG A 729 -8.49 -23.61 9.38
C ARG A 729 -9.65 -23.30 8.43
N LEU A 730 -10.67 -22.58 8.88
CA LEU A 730 -11.88 -22.23 8.12
C LEU A 730 -11.81 -20.84 7.49
N ARG A 731 -10.97 -19.93 8.03
CA ARG A 731 -10.80 -18.54 7.55
C ARG A 731 -10.61 -18.43 6.02
N PRO A 732 -9.75 -19.22 5.34
CA PRO A 732 -9.54 -19.08 3.90
C PRO A 732 -10.75 -19.51 3.05
N PHE A 733 -11.56 -20.44 3.57
CA PHE A 733 -12.75 -20.95 2.89
C PHE A 733 -13.95 -20.02 3.11
N LEU A 734 -14.11 -19.53 4.34
CA LEU A 734 -15.16 -18.57 4.68
C LEU A 734 -14.89 -17.19 4.11
N ALA A 735 -13.65 -16.72 4.04
CA ALA A 735 -13.34 -15.45 3.38
C ALA A 735 -13.72 -15.47 1.89
N ARG A 736 -13.63 -16.63 1.22
CA ARG A 736 -14.06 -16.79 -0.17
C ARG A 736 -15.58 -16.94 -0.32
N GLY A 737 -16.21 -17.70 0.58
CA GLY A 737 -17.65 -17.99 0.53
C GLY A 737 -18.54 -16.87 1.09
N LEU A 738 -18.16 -16.25 2.21
CA LEU A 738 -18.89 -15.10 2.76
C LEU A 738 -18.63 -13.80 1.99
N ALA A 739 -17.46 -13.58 1.38
CA ALA A 739 -17.28 -12.41 0.50
C ALA A 739 -18.22 -12.47 -0.72
N THR A 740 -18.57 -13.67 -1.20
CA THR A 740 -19.58 -13.84 -2.27
C THR A 740 -21.02 -13.79 -1.76
N VAL A 741 -21.29 -14.23 -0.54
CA VAL A 741 -22.64 -14.31 0.05
C VAL A 741 -23.06 -13.02 0.79
N LEU A 742 -22.11 -12.24 1.32
CA LEU A 742 -22.34 -10.97 2.04
C LEU A 742 -22.23 -9.73 1.16
N ALA A 743 -21.76 -9.88 -0.08
CA ALA A 743 -21.75 -8.82 -1.09
C ALA A 743 -23.15 -8.30 -1.53
N PRO A 744 -24.26 -9.07 -1.48
CA PRO A 744 -25.58 -8.54 -1.79
C PRO A 744 -26.12 -7.64 -0.66
N ALA A 745 -26.61 -6.47 -1.03
CA ALA A 745 -27.01 -5.35 -0.15
C ALA A 745 -27.89 -5.71 1.07
N GLY A 746 -28.76 -6.73 0.97
CA GLY A 746 -29.81 -6.96 1.98
C GLY A 746 -29.38 -7.57 3.32
N TRP A 747 -28.24 -8.28 3.40
CA TRP A 747 -27.85 -8.98 4.64
C TRP A 747 -27.10 -8.08 5.62
N VAL A 748 -26.27 -7.16 5.12
CA VAL A 748 -25.52 -6.18 5.93
C VAL A 748 -26.46 -5.12 6.48
N ASP A 749 -27.41 -4.63 5.68
CA ASP A 749 -28.44 -3.68 6.12
C ASP A 749 -29.37 -4.32 7.18
N GLY A 750 -29.76 -5.59 6.98
CA GLY A 750 -30.55 -6.35 7.95
C GLY A 750 -29.81 -6.72 9.24
N LEU A 751 -28.48 -6.89 9.22
CA LEU A 751 -27.67 -7.08 10.42
C LEU A 751 -27.51 -5.76 11.19
N ARG A 752 -27.36 -4.63 10.48
CA ARG A 752 -27.27 -3.29 11.07
C ARG A 752 -28.57 -2.88 11.76
N ASP A 753 -29.72 -3.14 11.14
CA ASP A 753 -31.04 -2.85 11.71
C ASP A 753 -31.44 -3.81 12.83
N ARG A 754 -30.94 -5.05 12.85
CA ARG A 754 -31.17 -5.99 13.96
C ARG A 754 -30.25 -5.76 15.16
N LEU A 755 -29.10 -5.11 14.94
CA LEU A 755 -28.17 -4.72 16.01
C LEU A 755 -28.56 -3.37 16.65
N ARG A 756 -29.27 -2.50 15.92
CA ARG A 756 -30.03 -1.39 16.50
C ARG A 756 -31.32 -1.96 17.10
N GLY A 757 -31.31 -2.29 18.40
CA GLY A 757 -32.51 -2.76 19.11
C GLY A 757 -33.76 -1.91 18.83
N PRO A 758 -34.97 -2.46 19.01
CA PRO A 758 -36.20 -1.88 18.48
C PRO A 758 -36.44 -0.47 19.02
N ARG A 759 -36.65 0.50 18.12
CA ARG A 759 -37.30 1.77 18.46
C ARG A 759 -38.70 1.43 18.97
N ARG A 760 -38.94 1.61 20.26
CA ARG A 760 -40.31 1.60 20.81
C ARG A 760 -41.06 2.78 20.20
N GLY A 761 -41.86 2.48 19.18
CA GLY A 761 -42.87 3.35 18.60
C GLY A 761 -43.98 2.46 18.06
N SER A 762 -45.13 2.54 18.70
CA SER A 762 -46.36 1.77 18.50
C SER A 762 -46.85 1.67 17.05
N GLY A 763 -47.33 0.48 16.65
CA GLY A 763 -48.31 0.32 15.56
C GLY A 763 -47.99 -0.82 14.58
N LEU A 764 -48.68 -1.95 14.72
CA LEU A 764 -48.92 -2.90 13.61
C LEU A 764 -49.72 -2.19 12.50
N PRO A 765 -49.44 -2.46 11.20
CA PRO A 765 -50.28 -3.39 10.43
C PRO A 765 -49.46 -4.25 9.44
N LEU A 766 -49.75 -5.55 9.30
CA LEU A 766 -50.71 -6.20 8.39
C LEU A 766 -50.35 -6.15 6.88
N VAL A 767 -50.53 -7.32 6.27
CA VAL A 767 -50.10 -7.81 4.96
C VAL A 767 -50.75 -7.09 3.76
N GLY A 768 -49.96 -6.87 2.70
CA GLY A 768 -50.40 -6.95 1.29
C GLY A 768 -50.27 -5.68 0.43
N HIS A 769 -49.29 -5.64 -0.48
CA HIS A 769 -49.47 -5.45 -1.94
C HIS A 769 -48.14 -5.38 -2.72
N GLU A 770 -48.23 -5.73 -4.00
CA GLU A 770 -47.18 -5.86 -5.03
C GLU A 770 -46.47 -4.55 -5.44
N PRO A 771 -45.35 -4.63 -6.20
CA PRO A 771 -44.47 -3.49 -6.46
C PRO A 771 -45.01 -2.58 -7.58
N ALA A 772 -45.03 -1.27 -7.34
CA ALA A 772 -45.28 -0.26 -8.36
C ALA A 772 -43.99 0.51 -8.70
N ASP A 773 -43.73 0.70 -9.99
CA ASP A 773 -42.63 1.46 -10.59
C ASP A 773 -42.55 2.91 -10.06
N PRO A 774 -41.35 3.49 -9.90
CA PRO A 774 -41.22 4.92 -9.64
C PRO A 774 -41.37 5.73 -10.94
N ALA A 775 -42.46 6.50 -11.02
CA ALA A 775 -42.65 7.56 -12.00
C ALA A 775 -41.67 8.74 -11.76
N PRO A 776 -41.34 9.53 -12.80
CA PRO A 776 -40.32 10.59 -12.73
C PRO A 776 -40.79 11.78 -11.88
N ILE A 777 -39.89 12.30 -11.05
CA ILE A 777 -40.13 13.52 -10.26
C ILE A 777 -39.80 14.73 -11.12
N ASP A 778 -40.81 15.60 -11.26
CA ASP A 778 -40.81 16.88 -11.94
C ASP A 778 -39.99 17.92 -11.16
N ASP A 779 -39.20 18.70 -11.88
CA ASP A 779 -38.17 19.60 -11.34
C ASP A 779 -38.60 21.06 -11.59
N SER A 780 -39.48 21.57 -10.73
CA SER A 780 -39.66 23.02 -10.57
C SER A 780 -40.36 23.35 -9.26
N THR A 781 -39.64 23.97 -8.31
CA THR A 781 -40.09 25.16 -7.56
C THR A 781 -38.98 25.68 -6.64
N THR A 782 -38.49 26.87 -7.03
CA THR A 782 -38.15 28.05 -6.20
C THR A 782 -37.23 27.93 -4.98
N ALA A 783 -36.17 28.76 -5.04
CA ALA A 783 -35.24 29.10 -3.97
C ALA A 783 -35.91 29.62 -2.71
N ASP A 784 -35.38 29.20 -1.54
CA ASP A 784 -35.60 29.84 -0.25
C ASP A 784 -34.31 29.83 0.61
N ASP A 785 -34.21 30.88 1.43
CA ASP A 785 -33.13 31.43 2.27
C ASP A 785 -32.24 30.46 3.09
N PRO A 786 -30.95 30.80 3.36
CA PRO A 786 -30.05 30.04 4.21
C PRO A 786 -30.20 30.49 5.69
N ALA A 787 -31.36 30.27 6.29
CA ALA A 787 -31.54 30.55 7.72
C ALA A 787 -32.71 29.76 8.31
N THR A 788 -32.63 28.42 8.35
CA THR A 788 -33.30 27.61 9.38
C THR A 788 -32.71 26.20 9.41
N SER A 789 -31.77 26.00 10.33
CA SER A 789 -31.32 24.68 10.77
C SER A 789 -32.51 23.91 11.35
N SER A 790 -32.99 22.89 10.64
CA SER A 790 -33.86 21.90 11.25
C SER A 790 -33.02 21.08 12.22
N ALA A 791 -33.23 21.27 13.51
CA ALA A 791 -32.62 20.49 14.59
C ALA A 791 -32.82 18.98 14.36
N ARG A 792 -31.79 18.30 13.83
CA ARG A 792 -31.78 16.85 13.64
C ARG A 792 -31.46 16.19 14.97
N THR A 793 -32.51 15.81 15.70
CA THR A 793 -32.39 15.23 17.03
C THR A 793 -31.98 13.75 16.96
N GLY A 794 -30.73 13.44 17.30
CA GLY A 794 -30.33 12.12 17.83
C GLY A 794 -29.14 11.38 17.23
N ALA A 795 -28.59 11.80 16.08
CA ALA A 795 -27.41 11.15 15.46
C ALA A 795 -26.10 11.80 15.92
N PRO A 796 -25.00 11.04 16.15
CA PRO A 796 -23.71 11.60 16.55
C PRO A 796 -23.13 12.53 15.48
N HIS A 797 -22.13 13.33 15.85
CA HIS A 797 -21.36 14.11 14.88
C HIS A 797 -20.45 13.17 14.08
N HIS A 798 -20.22 13.47 12.80
CA HIS A 798 -19.33 12.68 11.96
C HIS A 798 -18.20 13.57 11.46
N VAL A 799 -16.95 13.22 11.78
CA VAL A 799 -15.81 14.09 11.57
C VAL A 799 -14.71 13.37 10.80
N VAL A 800 -14.10 14.09 9.88
CA VAL A 800 -12.88 13.70 9.18
C VAL A 800 -11.76 14.64 9.62
N LEU A 801 -10.65 14.07 10.07
CA LEU A 801 -9.39 14.78 10.17
C LEU A 801 -8.79 14.88 8.76
N ALA A 802 -8.74 16.10 8.22
CA ALA A 802 -8.16 16.39 6.92
C ALA A 802 -6.80 17.07 7.09
N VAL A 803 -5.87 16.73 6.21
CA VAL A 803 -4.51 17.31 6.19
C VAL A 803 -4.17 17.78 4.80
N THR A 804 -3.39 18.85 4.69
CA THR A 804 -2.88 19.38 3.42
C THR A 804 -1.36 19.20 3.35
N GLU A 805 -0.91 18.33 2.44
CA GLU A 805 0.48 17.87 2.38
C GLU A 805 0.96 17.62 0.94
N ASP A 806 2.23 17.96 0.68
CA ASP A 806 2.83 17.82 -0.65
C ASP A 806 3.48 16.44 -0.87
N LYS A 807 3.84 15.73 0.21
CA LYS A 807 4.56 14.44 0.18
C LYS A 807 4.24 13.57 1.41
N ASP A 808 4.22 12.26 1.21
CA ASP A 808 4.20 11.30 2.33
C ASP A 808 5.53 11.36 3.11
N ASP A 809 5.44 11.60 4.42
CA ASP A 809 6.55 11.70 5.36
C ASP A 809 6.16 11.04 6.70
N ALA A 810 6.91 10.03 7.13
CA ALA A 810 6.61 9.28 8.34
C ALA A 810 6.75 10.15 9.60
N ALA A 811 7.72 11.08 9.64
CA ALA A 811 7.88 11.99 10.77
C ALA A 811 6.66 12.88 10.94
N ARG A 812 6.11 13.31 9.79
CA ARG A 812 4.90 14.10 9.73
C ARG A 812 3.66 13.33 10.16
N GLU A 813 3.47 12.11 9.68
CA GLU A 813 2.32 11.28 10.07
C GLU A 813 2.38 10.88 11.56
N ILE A 814 3.58 10.67 12.11
CA ILE A 814 3.77 10.49 13.55
C ILE A 814 3.34 11.75 14.30
N ALA A 815 3.76 12.95 13.88
CA ALA A 815 3.33 14.20 14.50
C ALA A 815 1.79 14.34 14.49
N LEU A 816 1.15 14.02 13.36
CA LEU A 816 -0.32 14.03 13.24
C LEU A 816 -0.99 12.97 14.11
N GLY A 817 -0.37 11.81 14.33
CA GLY A 817 -0.84 10.80 15.28
C GLY A 817 -0.84 11.30 16.73
N ARG A 818 0.13 12.16 17.08
CA ARG A 818 0.20 12.81 18.40
C ARG A 818 -0.95 13.79 18.57
N ASP A 819 -1.17 14.64 17.57
CA ASP A 819 -2.30 15.57 17.53
C ASP A 819 -3.64 14.84 17.59
N LEU A 820 -3.81 13.75 16.85
CA LEU A 820 -5.00 12.91 16.87
C LEU A 820 -5.30 12.37 18.28
N LEU A 821 -4.26 11.91 19.01
CA LEU A 821 -4.47 11.47 20.40
C LEU A 821 -4.92 12.62 21.29
N ARG A 822 -4.31 13.80 21.17
CA ARG A 822 -4.71 14.99 21.95
C ARG A 822 -6.13 15.43 21.64
N THR A 823 -6.56 15.41 20.38
CA THR A 823 -7.95 15.63 19.98
C THR A 823 -8.87 14.65 20.71
N TRP A 824 -8.54 13.37 20.73
CA TRP A 824 -9.37 12.37 21.39
C TRP A 824 -9.39 12.48 22.92
N LEU A 825 -8.30 12.90 23.55
CA LEU A 825 -8.26 13.18 24.99
C LEU A 825 -9.10 14.42 25.35
N LEU A 826 -9.09 15.44 24.50
CA LEU A 826 -9.90 16.64 24.67
C LEU A 826 -11.40 16.31 24.58
N LEU A 827 -11.80 15.53 23.58
CA LEU A 827 -13.16 15.02 23.43
C LEU A 827 -13.57 14.18 24.66
N ASP A 828 -12.67 13.31 25.13
CA ASP A 828 -12.92 12.45 26.28
C ASP A 828 -13.17 13.25 27.58
N ARG A 829 -12.41 14.33 27.81
CA ARG A 829 -12.61 15.28 28.92
C ARG A 829 -13.93 16.03 28.83
N ALA A 830 -14.39 16.36 27.63
CA ALA A 830 -15.70 16.95 27.38
C ALA A 830 -16.86 15.93 27.57
N GLY A 831 -16.56 14.68 27.94
CA GLY A 831 -17.55 13.62 28.13
C GLY A 831 -18.02 12.98 26.83
N LEU A 832 -17.31 13.22 25.71
CA LEU A 832 -17.58 12.64 24.40
C LEU A 832 -16.72 11.38 24.18
N ARG A 833 -17.16 10.51 23.28
CA ARG A 833 -16.45 9.31 22.85
C ARG A 833 -16.41 9.26 21.33
N VAL A 834 -15.41 8.55 20.83
CA VAL A 834 -15.17 8.37 19.40
C VAL A 834 -15.51 6.94 18.97
N ASP A 835 -16.19 6.80 17.82
CA ASP A 835 -16.28 5.57 17.04
C ASP A 835 -15.42 5.75 15.78
N VAL A 836 -14.48 4.84 15.51
CA VAL A 836 -13.47 5.00 14.46
C VAL A 836 -13.85 4.21 13.23
N HIS A 837 -13.78 4.85 12.06
CA HIS A 837 -14.22 4.34 10.76
C HIS A 837 -13.10 4.43 9.70
N SER A 838 -11.94 3.81 9.95
CA SER A 838 -10.81 3.80 9.00
C SER A 838 -11.23 3.31 7.61
N GLU A 839 -12.21 2.39 7.51
CA GLU A 839 -12.69 1.87 6.24
C GLU A 839 -13.13 2.96 5.24
N ILE A 840 -13.60 4.11 5.75
CA ILE A 840 -14.02 5.25 4.93
C ILE A 840 -12.83 5.87 4.20
N LYS A 841 -11.67 5.99 4.84
CA LYS A 841 -10.47 6.51 4.18
C LYS A 841 -9.72 5.44 3.39
N ASP A 842 -9.82 4.18 3.79
CA ASP A 842 -9.06 3.10 3.14
C ASP A 842 -9.75 2.62 1.86
N CYS A 843 -11.08 2.77 1.74
CA CYS A 843 -11.77 2.48 0.50
C CYS A 843 -11.47 3.56 -0.55
N PRO A 844 -10.89 3.20 -1.72
CA PRO A 844 -10.43 4.18 -2.71
C PRO A 844 -11.52 5.14 -3.20
N ALA A 845 -12.74 4.63 -3.32
CA ALA A 845 -13.87 5.40 -3.83
C ALA A 845 -14.41 6.42 -2.82
N THR A 846 -14.44 6.07 -1.54
CA THR A 846 -14.88 6.99 -0.47
C THR A 846 -13.77 7.96 -0.11
N HIS A 847 -12.50 7.55 -0.18
CA HIS A 847 -11.34 8.43 -0.10
C HIS A 847 -11.38 9.52 -1.17
N ALA A 848 -11.59 9.15 -2.45
CA ALA A 848 -11.70 10.11 -3.54
C ALA A 848 -12.88 11.08 -3.34
N ARG A 849 -14.04 10.56 -2.94
CA ARG A 849 -15.24 11.38 -2.63
C ARG A 849 -14.97 12.39 -1.51
N LEU A 850 -14.32 11.96 -0.43
CA LEU A 850 -13.95 12.84 0.67
C LEU A 850 -12.94 13.89 0.23
N ARG A 851 -11.92 13.53 -0.54
CA ARG A 851 -10.96 14.50 -1.09
C ARG A 851 -11.68 15.59 -1.90
N ASP A 852 -12.59 15.20 -2.80
CA ASP A 852 -13.34 16.15 -3.61
C ASP A 852 -14.20 17.09 -2.73
N ARG A 853 -14.77 16.56 -1.64
CA ARG A 853 -15.55 17.32 -0.66
C ARG A 853 -14.72 18.31 0.18
N LEU A 854 -13.45 18.00 0.41
CA LEU A 854 -12.54 18.82 1.22
C LEU A 854 -12.03 20.08 0.48
N GLY A 855 -12.12 20.12 -0.86
CA GLY A 855 -12.15 21.36 -1.66
C GLY A 855 -10.83 22.12 -1.89
N ASP A 856 -9.70 21.66 -1.35
CA ASP A 856 -8.47 22.47 -1.24
C ASP A 856 -7.29 22.05 -2.16
N GLY A 857 -7.60 21.37 -3.27
CA GLY A 857 -6.60 20.95 -4.25
C GLY A 857 -6.07 19.52 -4.06
N PRO A 858 -5.08 19.09 -4.87
CA PRO A 858 -4.65 17.68 -4.94
C PRO A 858 -3.89 17.20 -3.69
N THR A 859 -3.43 18.12 -2.84
CA THR A 859 -2.59 17.87 -1.66
C THR A 859 -3.39 17.65 -0.38
N THR A 860 -4.71 17.91 -0.39
CA THR A 860 -5.56 17.65 0.76
C THR A 860 -6.08 16.21 0.75
N ARG A 861 -5.97 15.49 1.87
CA ARG A 861 -6.46 14.11 2.01
C ARG A 861 -7.12 13.85 3.38
N PRO A 862 -8.10 12.93 3.45
CA PRO A 862 -8.64 12.45 4.72
C PRO A 862 -7.63 11.51 5.40
N LEU A 863 -7.24 11.82 6.64
CA LEU A 863 -6.26 11.05 7.42
C LEU A 863 -6.90 10.16 8.49
N ALA A 864 -8.01 10.59 9.09
CA ALA A 864 -8.80 9.79 10.02
C ALA A 864 -10.28 10.14 9.90
N ALA A 865 -11.16 9.18 10.15
CA ALA A 865 -12.61 9.35 10.09
C ALA A 865 -13.24 8.73 11.35
N PHE A 866 -14.04 9.51 12.08
CA PHE A 866 -14.67 9.06 13.32
C PHE A 866 -16.00 9.76 13.61
N SER A 867 -16.90 9.05 14.29
CA SER A 867 -18.14 9.62 14.85
C SER A 867 -17.92 10.05 16.31
N ILE A 868 -18.55 11.13 16.75
CA ILE A 868 -18.41 11.72 18.09
C ILE A 868 -19.77 11.88 18.76
N GLY A 869 -19.88 11.46 20.02
CA GLY A 869 -21.05 11.74 20.85
C GLY A 869 -20.90 11.22 22.28
N ARG A 870 -21.92 11.40 23.11
CA ARG A 870 -21.96 10.79 24.44
C ARG A 870 -22.32 9.32 24.35
N SER A 871 -21.57 8.47 25.04
CA SER A 871 -21.93 7.07 25.21
C SER A 871 -23.22 6.94 26.03
N THR A 872 -24.19 6.21 25.50
CA THR A 872 -25.46 5.94 26.21
C THR A 872 -25.44 4.63 26.99
N THR A 873 -24.33 3.86 26.90
CA THR A 873 -24.15 2.58 27.57
C THR A 873 -22.73 2.44 28.12
N PRO A 874 -22.47 1.58 29.12
CA PRO A 874 -21.12 1.31 29.60
C PRO A 874 -20.19 0.90 28.46
N VAL A 875 -18.97 1.45 28.44
CA VAL A 875 -18.00 1.28 27.34
C VAL A 875 -17.00 0.16 27.67
N PRO A 876 -16.94 -0.93 26.88
CA PRO A 876 -15.99 -2.02 27.09
C PRO A 876 -14.54 -1.57 26.91
N ARG A 877 -13.64 -2.13 27.72
CA ARG A 877 -12.20 -1.95 27.57
C ARG A 877 -11.63 -2.97 26.58
N SER A 878 -10.75 -2.50 25.69
CA SER A 878 -9.94 -3.39 24.85
C SER A 878 -8.71 -3.88 25.63
N ALA A 879 -8.27 -5.09 25.31
CA ALA A 879 -7.07 -5.69 25.84
C ALA A 879 -5.80 -4.91 25.45
N ARG A 880 -4.75 -5.01 26.28
CA ARG A 880 -3.41 -4.47 25.99
C ARG A 880 -2.34 -5.49 26.38
N ARG A 881 -1.24 -5.50 25.63
CA ARG A 881 -0.07 -6.36 25.84
C ARG A 881 0.84 -5.85 26.94
#